data_AF-A0AAV6V9U3-F1
#
_entry.id   AF-A0AAV6V9U3-F1
#
_cell.length_a   1.000
_cell.length_b   1.000
_cell.length_c   1.000
_cell.angle_alpha   90.00
_cell.angle_beta   90.00
_cell.angle_gamma   90.00
#
_symmetry.space_group_name_H-M   'P 1'
#
loop_
_entity.id
_entity.type
_entity.pdbx_description
1 polymer ?
#
loop_
_entity_poly.entity_id
_entity_poly.type
_entity_poly.pdbx_seq_one_letter_code
_entity_poly.pdbx_strand_id
1 'polypeptide(L)'
;MAIARPLGMEFDHSWPESAEFLTLDFGPFETAHHWRRMPECDEFVGARRSKHTVIAYKDAVFVFGGDNGKHMLNDLLRFDVKDNSWGRAFTTGAPPAPRYHHSAVIHENSMFVFGGYTGDIHSNSNLTNKNDLFEYKFTSGQWVEWKFEGKRPVARSAHGAAVYDSKLWIFAGYDGNARLNDMWTISLIGDSKVWEEVPQSGDCPPTCCNFPVAVARDSMFVFSGQSGAKITNSLFQFHFKERFWTRISTEHILRGAPPPPTRRYGHTMVAFDRHLYVFGGAADSTLPNDLHCFDLDSQMWSVIQPSADSEVPSGRLFHAAAVIKDAMYVFGGTIDNNVRSGEIYRFQFSCYPKCTLHEDFGRLLESQQFCDVEFLVGMEEKCIPAHIAFVSARSTWLRGKIRHARDKQRDKQLLNFSESQRDKSFSQQMLQVKLKDAVPEAFELVLTYIYTDCIDPTKKNADPMSTKVVLLMMDVYRLAVQFHMRRLEQLCVQYLESAINHRNVLVALQNASGLKLDFIKEFCLKFIVKENTYNKIVMSKEFELIAQPLMVEIIRRKQAPSVRLLLEPHFDSAGSTLEQDMEQYLVSSGKEFCDIVLVLDGHPVQAHKAVLAGRCSYFEAMFRSFMPDNNRVTITIGETVPSLQSFNTLLKYIYYGEVNMPPEDSLYLFSAPYFYGFTNNRLQAFCKQNLEMNVTFENVIQILEAADKIQALDMKKHALNMIVHHFSKVARLPRFRLLSRDLLLDILDSLADEMSDSKLCQDMSSTSICTDTS
;
A
#
# COMPACT_ATOMS: atom_id res chain seq x y z
N MET A 1 15.33 7.61 -10.24
CA MET A 1 14.51 8.34 -11.22
C MET A 1 13.08 7.85 -11.08
N ALA A 2 12.21 8.68 -10.50
CA ALA A 2 10.75 8.53 -10.62
C ALA A 2 10.30 9.77 -11.39
N ILE A 3 9.85 9.59 -12.63
CA ILE A 3 9.34 10.69 -13.44
C ILE A 3 7.89 10.90 -13.05
N ALA A 4 7.56 12.11 -12.60
CA ALA A 4 6.20 12.62 -12.56
C ALA A 4 5.58 12.48 -13.96
N ARG A 5 4.49 11.72 -14.08
CA ARG A 5 3.76 11.52 -15.34
C ARG A 5 3.20 12.86 -15.84
N PRO A 6 3.49 13.28 -17.09
CA PRO A 6 2.67 14.24 -17.78
C PRO A 6 1.30 13.59 -18.08
N LEU A 7 0.22 14.36 -17.97
CA LEU A 7 -1.08 14.00 -18.54
C LEU A 7 -0.89 13.78 -20.06
N GLY A 8 -1.10 12.54 -20.54
CA GLY A 8 -1.14 12.26 -21.99
C GLY A 8 -0.20 11.17 -22.54
N MET A 9 0.39 10.28 -21.74
CA MET A 9 0.93 9.02 -22.26
C MET A 9 -0.09 7.90 -22.05
N GLU A 10 -0.66 7.40 -23.14
CA GLU A 10 -1.33 6.12 -23.21
C GLU A 10 -0.38 5.03 -22.66
N PHE A 11 -0.95 3.95 -22.12
CA PHE A 11 -0.18 2.72 -22.00
C PHE A 11 0.53 2.50 -23.34
N ASP A 12 1.77 2.00 -23.30
CA ASP A 12 2.34 1.44 -24.50
C ASP A 12 1.50 0.21 -24.88
N HIS A 13 0.43 0.48 -25.63
CA HIS A 13 -0.41 -0.49 -26.29
C HIS A 13 0.30 -1.07 -27.51
N SER A 14 1.57 -0.69 -27.77
CA SER A 14 2.38 -1.40 -28.74
C SER A 14 2.71 -2.77 -28.16
N TRP A 15 1.86 -3.73 -28.53
CA TRP A 15 2.38 -5.00 -29.00
C TRP A 15 3.60 -4.69 -29.88
N PRO A 16 4.78 -5.28 -29.63
CA PRO A 16 5.74 -5.32 -30.72
C PRO A 16 4.99 -5.97 -31.88
N GLU A 17 4.98 -5.34 -33.06
CA GLU A 17 4.33 -5.89 -34.27
C GLU A 17 4.83 -7.31 -34.62
N SER A 18 5.80 -7.85 -33.87
CA SER A 18 6.34 -9.20 -33.94
C SER A 18 5.77 -10.21 -32.91
N ALA A 19 4.88 -9.85 -31.99
CA ALA A 19 4.27 -10.82 -31.09
C ALA A 19 3.02 -11.42 -31.73
N GLU A 20 3.16 -12.49 -32.51
CA GLU A 20 2.01 -13.27 -33.01
C GLU A 20 1.46 -14.26 -31.96
N PHE A 21 2.09 -14.37 -30.77
CA PHE A 21 1.78 -15.40 -29.77
C PHE A 21 1.89 -14.91 -28.31
N LEU A 22 1.05 -15.47 -27.42
CA LEU A 22 1.08 -15.22 -25.97
C LEU A 22 2.25 -15.97 -25.31
N THR A 23 3.29 -15.24 -24.86
CA THR A 23 4.41 -15.79 -24.09
C THR A 23 4.23 -15.56 -22.59
N LEU A 24 4.58 -16.52 -21.74
CA LEU A 24 4.45 -16.40 -20.28
C LEU A 24 5.66 -15.74 -19.59
N ASP A 25 6.68 -15.38 -20.37
CA ASP A 25 7.99 -14.97 -19.87
C ASP A 25 8.06 -13.46 -19.55
N PHE A 26 7.35 -13.06 -18.48
CA PHE A 26 7.37 -11.70 -17.93
C PHE A 26 8.36 -11.50 -16.75
N GLY A 27 9.31 -12.43 -16.55
CA GLY A 27 10.20 -12.46 -15.37
C GLY A 27 9.51 -12.99 -14.09
N PRO A 28 10.27 -13.24 -13.00
CA PRO A 28 9.73 -13.78 -11.75
C PRO A 28 8.88 -12.74 -11.01
N PHE A 29 7.62 -13.05 -10.70
CA PHE A 29 6.80 -12.24 -9.81
C PHE A 29 6.96 -12.74 -8.38
N GLU A 30 7.70 -11.98 -7.57
CA GLU A 30 7.77 -12.24 -6.13
C GLU A 30 6.48 -11.76 -5.48
N THR A 31 5.59 -12.71 -5.19
CA THR A 31 4.26 -12.43 -4.65
C THR A 31 4.26 -12.27 -3.14
N ALA A 32 5.29 -12.81 -2.49
CA ALA A 32 5.48 -12.75 -1.05
C ALA A 32 6.76 -12.01 -0.72
N HIS A 33 6.73 -11.39 0.46
CA HIS A 33 7.94 -10.89 1.08
C HIS A 33 8.73 -12.04 1.68
N HIS A 34 10.04 -12.09 1.45
CA HIS A 34 10.87 -13.20 1.93
C HIS A 34 12.20 -12.69 2.49
N TRP A 35 12.56 -13.16 3.69
CA TRP A 35 13.88 -12.91 4.28
C TRP A 35 14.83 -14.08 4.04
N ARG A 36 16.05 -13.78 3.64
CA ARG A 36 17.14 -14.75 3.54
C ARG A 36 18.37 -14.24 4.28
N ARG A 37 19.01 -15.09 5.07
CA ARG A 37 20.31 -14.79 5.66
C ARG A 37 21.39 -14.95 4.60
N MET A 38 22.30 -13.98 4.53
CA MET A 38 23.41 -13.97 3.58
C MET A 38 24.72 -14.36 4.29
N PRO A 39 25.78 -14.73 3.55
CA PRO A 39 27.06 -15.13 4.15
C PRO A 39 27.62 -14.05 5.10
N GLU A 40 28.05 -14.48 6.29
CA GLU A 40 28.54 -13.58 7.32
C GLU A 40 29.89 -12.95 6.96
N CYS A 41 30.11 -11.74 7.48
CA CYS A 41 31.35 -11.01 7.32
C CYS A 41 32.33 -11.36 8.45
N ASP A 42 32.71 -12.62 8.67
CA ASP A 42 33.55 -12.96 9.83
C ASP A 42 35.06 -12.74 9.60
N GLU A 43 35.49 -12.60 8.35
CA GLU A 43 36.91 -12.51 7.97
C GLU A 43 37.58 -11.19 8.36
N PHE A 44 36.80 -10.14 8.64
CA PHE A 44 37.32 -8.80 8.87
C PHE A 44 37.19 -8.35 10.33
N VAL A 45 38.31 -7.93 10.93
CA VAL A 45 38.34 -7.31 12.25
C VAL A 45 37.40 -6.09 12.27
N GLY A 46 36.40 -6.10 13.15
CA GLY A 46 35.40 -5.03 13.26
C GLY A 46 34.18 -5.20 12.34
N ALA A 47 34.02 -6.32 11.64
CA ALA A 47 32.82 -6.59 10.86
C ALA A 47 31.53 -6.60 11.71
N ARG A 48 31.64 -7.06 12.97
CA ARG A 48 30.57 -6.91 13.97
C ARG A 48 30.51 -5.44 14.41
N ARG A 49 29.49 -4.70 13.94
CA ARG A 49 29.41 -3.24 14.15
C ARG A 49 27.99 -2.70 14.23
N SER A 50 27.83 -1.54 14.86
CA SER A 50 26.58 -0.75 14.83
C SER A 50 26.86 0.74 14.62
N LYS A 51 25.80 1.54 14.38
CA LYS A 51 25.85 3.00 14.15
C LYS A 51 26.72 3.40 12.94
N HIS A 52 26.93 2.46 12.04
CA HIS A 52 27.62 2.61 10.77
C HIS A 52 26.63 3.05 9.69
N THR A 53 27.11 3.31 8.48
CA THR A 53 26.26 3.56 7.31
C THR A 53 26.40 2.43 6.30
N VAL A 54 25.31 2.15 5.59
CA VAL A 54 25.24 1.20 4.48
C VAL A 54 24.66 1.92 3.28
N ILE A 55 25.31 1.76 2.12
CA ILE A 55 24.90 2.39 0.87
C ILE A 55 25.04 1.39 -0.29
N ALA A 56 24.15 1.51 -1.28
CA ALA A 56 24.07 0.62 -2.42
C ALA A 56 24.61 1.29 -3.69
N TYR A 57 25.68 0.75 -4.28
CA TYR A 57 26.22 1.24 -5.55
C TYR A 57 26.35 0.08 -6.55
N LYS A 58 25.62 0.18 -7.67
CA LYS A 58 25.46 -0.89 -8.66
C LYS A 58 24.97 -2.19 -7.99
N ASP A 59 25.67 -3.31 -8.22
CA ASP A 59 25.34 -4.63 -7.68
C ASP A 59 26.11 -4.93 -6.36
N ALA A 60 26.48 -3.91 -5.58
CA ALA A 60 27.23 -4.08 -4.33
C ALA A 60 26.73 -3.18 -3.19
N VAL A 61 26.86 -3.70 -1.97
CA VAL A 61 26.59 -2.98 -0.72
C VAL A 61 27.92 -2.54 -0.11
N PHE A 62 28.03 -1.26 0.26
CA PHE A 62 29.20 -0.70 0.94
C PHE A 62 28.87 -0.34 2.37
N VAL A 63 29.78 -0.64 3.30
CA VAL A 63 29.63 -0.40 4.73
C VAL A 63 30.78 0.47 5.22
N PHE A 64 30.46 1.59 5.87
CA PHE A 64 31.47 2.53 6.37
C PHE A 64 31.26 2.90 7.84
N GLY A 65 32.37 2.91 8.59
CA GLY A 65 32.45 3.37 9.97
C GLY A 65 31.66 2.53 10.98
N GLY A 66 31.18 3.18 12.05
CA GLY A 66 30.49 2.56 13.18
C GLY A 66 31.41 2.22 14.36
N ASP A 67 30.88 1.47 15.33
CA ASP A 67 31.65 0.91 16.45
C ASP A 67 31.49 -0.61 16.56
N ASN A 68 32.58 -1.29 16.95
CA ASN A 68 32.58 -2.72 17.26
C ASN A 68 32.45 -3.01 18.77
N GLY A 69 32.02 -2.03 19.57
CA GLY A 69 31.98 -2.08 21.03
C GLY A 69 33.31 -1.79 21.74
N LYS A 70 34.44 -1.72 21.02
CA LYS A 70 35.77 -1.37 21.57
C LYS A 70 36.37 -0.13 20.91
N HIS A 71 36.25 -0.02 19.60
CA HIS A 71 36.83 1.05 18.80
C HIS A 71 35.83 1.56 17.77
N MET A 72 35.95 2.85 17.44
CA MET A 72 35.33 3.40 16.24
C MET A 72 36.09 2.93 15.00
N LEU A 73 35.41 2.85 13.87
CA LEU A 73 35.96 2.32 12.62
C LEU A 73 35.94 3.38 11.51
N ASN A 74 36.82 3.23 10.51
CA ASN A 74 36.84 4.00 9.25
C ASN A 74 37.20 3.14 8.04
N ASP A 75 37.07 1.82 8.16
CA ASP A 75 37.22 0.90 7.04
C ASP A 75 35.98 0.96 6.13
N LEU A 76 36.20 0.63 4.85
CA LEU A 76 35.16 0.53 3.83
C LEU A 76 35.04 -0.92 3.38
N LEU A 77 34.03 -1.62 3.87
CA LEU A 77 33.71 -2.99 3.46
C LEU A 77 32.78 -2.97 2.25
N ARG A 78 32.87 -4.00 1.41
CA ARG A 78 32.02 -4.21 0.24
C ARG A 78 31.48 -5.64 0.27
N PHE A 79 30.18 -5.80 0.06
CA PHE A 79 29.54 -7.08 -0.21
C PHE A 79 29.09 -7.11 -1.68
N ASP A 80 29.56 -8.09 -2.44
CA ASP A 80 29.12 -8.30 -3.82
C ASP A 80 27.87 -9.19 -3.85
N VAL A 81 26.80 -8.68 -4.45
CA VAL A 81 25.50 -9.38 -4.46
C VAL A 81 25.49 -10.57 -5.42
N LYS A 82 26.27 -10.53 -6.50
CA LYS A 82 26.31 -11.65 -7.47
C LYS A 82 27.12 -12.79 -6.91
N ASP A 83 28.27 -12.47 -6.34
CA ASP A 83 29.21 -13.46 -5.82
C ASP A 83 28.88 -13.91 -4.38
N ASN A 84 27.93 -13.23 -3.71
CA ASN A 84 27.59 -13.41 -2.30
C ASN A 84 28.81 -13.42 -1.38
N SER A 85 29.76 -12.52 -1.63
CA SER A 85 31.06 -12.51 -0.96
C SER A 85 31.41 -11.13 -0.40
N TRP A 86 32.18 -11.13 0.68
CA TRP A 86 32.68 -9.92 1.31
C TRP A 86 34.11 -9.61 0.85
N GLY A 87 34.42 -8.32 0.77
CA GLY A 87 35.75 -7.82 0.49
C GLY A 87 35.97 -6.43 1.08
N ARG A 88 37.20 -5.94 1.01
CA ARG A 88 37.52 -4.53 1.28
C ARG A 88 37.44 -3.74 -0.01
N ALA A 89 36.81 -2.57 0.06
CA ALA A 89 36.88 -1.64 -1.06
C ALA A 89 38.31 -1.10 -1.20
N PHE A 90 38.75 -0.89 -2.43
CA PHE A 90 40.04 -0.26 -2.70
C PHE A 90 39.96 1.21 -2.28
N THR A 91 40.88 1.66 -1.43
CA THR A 91 40.89 3.03 -0.92
C THR A 91 42.25 3.71 -1.13
N THR A 92 42.23 4.96 -1.56
CA THR A 92 43.38 5.86 -1.66
C THR A 92 43.04 7.24 -1.09
N GLY A 93 44.04 8.08 -0.84
CA GLY A 93 43.85 9.37 -0.18
C GLY A 93 43.65 9.23 1.34
N ALA A 94 43.21 10.31 1.98
CA ALA A 94 42.98 10.33 3.43
C ALA A 94 41.49 10.09 3.72
N PRO A 95 41.10 8.92 4.28
CA PRO A 95 39.73 8.67 4.66
C PRO A 95 39.33 9.54 5.87
N PRO A 96 38.02 9.70 6.13
CA PRO A 96 37.54 10.30 7.36
C PRO A 96 38.11 9.59 8.59
N ALA A 97 38.36 10.34 9.67
CA ALA A 97 38.72 9.75 10.96
C ALA A 97 37.65 8.74 11.45
N PRO A 98 38.03 7.71 12.22
CA PRO A 98 37.11 6.73 12.79
C PRO A 98 35.90 7.37 13.46
N ARG A 99 34.70 6.94 13.05
CA ARG A 99 33.45 7.61 13.43
C ARG A 99 32.21 6.73 13.43
N TYR A 100 31.23 7.11 14.25
CA TYR A 100 29.87 6.55 14.23
C TYR A 100 28.80 7.65 14.18
N HIS A 101 27.54 7.27 13.90
CA HIS A 101 26.41 8.21 13.76
C HIS A 101 26.64 9.33 12.73
N HIS A 102 27.52 9.10 11.76
CA HIS A 102 27.62 9.91 10.55
C HIS A 102 26.50 9.51 9.58
N SER A 103 26.28 10.33 8.56
CA SER A 103 25.43 9.95 7.42
C SER A 103 26.29 9.66 6.19
N ALA A 104 25.78 8.82 5.30
CA ALA A 104 26.36 8.58 3.99
C ALA A 104 25.25 8.56 2.94
N VAL A 105 25.50 9.22 1.81
CA VAL A 105 24.58 9.25 0.67
C VAL A 105 25.34 9.01 -0.63
N ILE A 106 24.64 8.62 -1.69
CA ILE A 106 25.21 8.46 -3.02
C ILE A 106 24.66 9.54 -3.94
N HIS A 107 25.54 10.11 -4.74
CA HIS A 107 25.18 10.89 -5.92
C HIS A 107 26.09 10.50 -7.07
N GLU A 108 25.49 10.07 -8.18
CA GLU A 108 26.20 9.57 -9.37
C GLU A 108 27.24 8.47 -9.04
N ASN A 109 28.53 8.77 -9.22
CA ASN A 109 29.65 7.85 -9.02
C ASN A 109 30.45 8.13 -7.74
N SER A 110 29.85 8.84 -6.78
CA SER A 110 30.49 9.18 -5.51
C SER A 110 29.59 8.89 -4.31
N MET A 111 30.22 8.45 -3.22
CA MET A 111 29.62 8.40 -1.89
C MET A 111 30.06 9.63 -1.10
N PHE A 112 29.13 10.27 -0.40
CA PHE A 112 29.38 11.43 0.43
C PHE A 112 29.13 11.10 1.90
N VAL A 113 30.10 11.37 2.77
CA VAL A 113 30.04 11.10 4.21
C VAL A 113 30.08 12.41 4.99
N PHE A 114 29.08 12.68 5.82
CA PHE A 114 28.99 13.93 6.59
C PHE A 114 28.88 13.69 8.10
N GLY A 115 29.66 14.47 8.85
CA GLY A 115 29.56 14.58 10.31
C GLY A 115 29.83 13.29 11.08
N GLY A 116 29.13 13.11 12.20
CA GLY A 116 29.31 12.00 13.14
C GLY A 116 30.25 12.32 14.30
N TYR A 117 30.41 11.35 15.20
CA TYR A 117 31.31 11.43 16.35
C TYR A 117 32.65 10.81 16.05
N THR A 118 33.73 11.48 16.45
CA THR A 118 35.09 10.92 16.48
C THR A 118 35.66 10.97 17.90
N GLY A 119 36.45 9.98 18.30
CA GLY A 119 37.12 9.95 19.60
C GLY A 119 37.31 8.54 20.13
N ASP A 120 37.54 8.43 21.44
CA ASP A 120 37.56 7.16 22.16
C ASP A 120 36.16 6.85 22.72
N ILE A 121 35.66 5.63 22.46
CA ILE A 121 34.32 5.19 22.90
C ILE A 121 34.22 5.05 24.42
N HIS A 122 35.35 4.86 25.12
CA HIS A 122 35.39 4.71 26.57
C HIS A 122 35.56 6.04 27.32
N SER A 123 35.82 7.13 26.59
CA SER A 123 36.10 8.45 27.17
C SER A 123 35.20 9.53 26.58
N ASN A 124 34.16 9.89 27.35
CA ASN A 124 33.23 10.95 26.96
C ASN A 124 33.91 12.32 26.79
N SER A 125 35.06 12.57 27.43
CA SER A 125 35.77 13.86 27.32
C SER A 125 36.44 14.08 25.96
N ASN A 126 36.63 13.03 25.16
CA ASN A 126 37.31 13.09 23.86
C ASN A 126 36.34 12.93 22.68
N LEU A 127 35.04 12.82 22.92
CA LEU A 127 34.03 12.72 21.86
C LEU A 127 33.78 14.09 21.24
N THR A 128 34.04 14.19 19.94
CA THR A 128 33.82 15.43 19.19
C THR A 128 32.94 15.18 17.98
N ASN A 129 31.87 15.96 17.85
CA ASN A 129 31.08 16.01 16.63
C ASN A 129 31.90 16.65 15.50
N LYS A 130 31.62 16.24 14.26
CA LYS A 130 32.20 16.84 13.05
C LYS A 130 31.13 17.47 12.16
N ASN A 131 31.57 18.42 11.32
CA ASN A 131 30.82 18.99 10.20
C ASN A 131 31.65 18.96 8.89
N ASP A 132 32.56 17.99 8.80
CA ASP A 132 33.32 17.70 7.60
C ASP A 132 32.46 16.91 6.60
N LEU A 133 32.75 17.06 5.30
CA LEU A 133 32.16 16.27 4.24
C LEU A 133 33.29 15.63 3.45
N PHE A 134 33.22 14.32 3.29
CA PHE A 134 34.16 13.56 2.49
C PHE A 134 33.44 12.94 1.30
N GLU A 135 34.11 12.95 0.16
CA GLU A 135 33.70 12.28 -1.06
C GLU A 135 34.59 11.06 -1.29
N TYR A 136 33.98 9.89 -1.49
CA TYR A 136 34.64 8.70 -1.97
C TYR A 136 34.21 8.42 -3.41
N LYS A 137 35.16 8.46 -4.33
CA LYS A 137 34.91 8.21 -5.75
C LYS A 137 34.97 6.72 -6.03
N PHE A 138 33.84 6.10 -6.39
CA PHE A 138 33.78 4.64 -6.59
C PHE A 138 34.70 4.14 -7.71
N THR A 139 34.96 4.96 -8.73
CA THR A 139 35.77 4.59 -9.90
C THR A 139 37.27 4.55 -9.59
N SER A 140 37.79 5.48 -8.78
CA SER A 140 39.21 5.56 -8.44
C SER A 140 39.54 5.03 -7.04
N GLY A 141 38.55 4.83 -6.19
CA GLY A 141 38.72 4.51 -4.77
C GLY A 141 39.28 5.66 -3.94
N GLN A 142 39.28 6.89 -4.46
CA GLN A 142 39.92 8.03 -3.78
C GLN A 142 38.96 8.72 -2.81
N TRP A 143 39.44 8.97 -1.59
CA TRP A 143 38.83 9.87 -0.62
C TRP A 143 39.31 11.32 -0.80
N VAL A 144 38.35 12.26 -0.81
CA VAL A 144 38.60 13.70 -0.92
C VAL A 144 37.78 14.44 0.14
N GLU A 145 38.44 15.17 1.03
CA GLU A 145 37.76 16.09 1.94
C GLU A 145 37.34 17.36 1.19
N TRP A 146 36.07 17.74 1.31
CA TRP A 146 35.59 19.00 0.74
C TRP A 146 35.93 20.18 1.66
N LYS A 147 36.36 21.28 1.05
CA LYS A 147 36.54 22.58 1.71
C LYS A 147 35.41 23.49 1.29
N PHE A 148 34.93 24.30 2.22
CA PHE A 148 33.73 25.12 2.08
C PHE A 148 34.03 26.59 2.29
N GLU A 149 33.17 27.43 1.73
CA GLU A 149 33.16 28.86 1.93
C GLU A 149 31.92 29.28 2.73
N GLY A 150 32.04 30.33 3.55
CA GLY A 150 30.91 30.92 4.26
C GLY A 150 30.43 30.15 5.50
N LYS A 151 29.14 30.31 5.83
CA LYS A 151 28.50 29.68 6.99
C LYS A 151 28.32 28.19 6.71
N ARG A 152 28.44 27.37 7.76
CA ARG A 152 28.30 25.92 7.69
C ARG A 152 27.42 25.42 8.83
N PRO A 153 26.73 24.27 8.64
CA PRO A 153 26.01 23.63 9.73
C PRO A 153 26.93 23.36 10.92
N VAL A 154 26.35 23.44 12.12
CA VAL A 154 27.04 23.02 13.34
C VAL A 154 27.46 21.55 13.23
N ALA A 155 28.59 21.23 13.86
CA ALA A 155 29.07 19.87 13.99
C ALA A 155 28.01 19.00 14.64
N ARG A 156 27.66 17.87 14.02
CA ARG A 156 26.50 17.08 14.42
C ARG A 156 26.66 15.59 14.12
N SER A 157 25.87 14.79 14.81
CA SER A 157 25.74 13.36 14.62
C SER A 157 24.27 12.94 14.66
N ALA A 158 23.99 11.70 14.25
CA ALA A 158 22.67 11.07 14.32
C ALA A 158 21.56 11.91 13.64
N HIS A 159 21.95 12.63 12.58
CA HIS A 159 21.11 13.48 11.73
C HIS A 159 20.59 12.67 10.53
N GLY A 160 19.53 13.17 9.89
CA GLY A 160 19.06 12.65 8.61
C GLY A 160 19.84 13.27 7.44
N ALA A 161 20.14 12.50 6.42
CA ALA A 161 20.73 12.99 5.18
C ALA A 161 20.05 12.38 3.95
N ALA A 162 19.81 13.21 2.94
CA ALA A 162 19.15 12.81 1.70
C ALA A 162 19.78 13.53 0.50
N VAL A 163 19.70 12.92 -0.68
CA VAL A 163 20.03 13.58 -1.95
C VAL A 163 18.74 13.84 -2.72
N TYR A 164 18.55 15.08 -3.13
CA TYR A 164 17.45 15.49 -3.99
C TYR A 164 17.90 16.64 -4.89
N ASP A 165 17.59 16.55 -6.18
CA ASP A 165 17.94 17.55 -7.19
C ASP A 165 19.44 17.94 -7.19
N SER A 166 20.31 16.92 -7.20
CA SER A 166 21.77 17.07 -7.13
C SER A 166 22.29 17.87 -5.93
N LYS A 167 21.50 17.97 -4.87
CA LYS A 167 21.88 18.59 -3.60
C LYS A 167 21.86 17.58 -2.47
N LEU A 168 22.81 17.72 -1.55
CA LEU A 168 22.77 17.06 -0.25
C LEU A 168 21.91 17.89 0.69
N TRP A 169 21.00 17.23 1.40
CA TRP A 169 20.12 17.81 2.41
C TRP A 169 20.43 17.16 3.75
N ILE A 170 20.63 17.97 4.79
CA ILE A 170 20.90 17.54 6.16
C ILE A 170 19.82 18.08 7.08
N PHE A 171 19.19 17.20 7.86
CA PHE A 171 18.11 17.55 8.77
C PHE A 171 18.41 17.10 10.21
N ALA A 172 18.22 18.02 11.15
CA ALA A 172 18.27 17.78 12.59
C ALA A 172 19.59 17.14 13.08
N GLY A 173 19.52 16.28 14.09
CA GLY A 173 20.67 15.60 14.72
C GLY A 173 20.98 16.10 16.12
N TYR A 174 22.20 15.81 16.59
CA TYR A 174 22.68 16.20 17.91
C TYR A 174 24.04 16.89 17.80
N ASP A 175 24.15 18.12 18.31
CA ASP A 175 25.38 18.91 18.24
C ASP A 175 26.35 18.66 19.40
N GLY A 176 25.96 17.83 20.38
CA GLY A 176 26.72 17.56 21.60
C GLY A 176 26.16 18.27 22.83
N ASN A 177 25.23 19.19 22.64
CA ASN A 177 24.52 19.89 23.71
C ASN A 177 22.99 19.73 23.55
N ALA A 178 22.45 20.05 22.38
CA ALA A 178 21.03 20.02 22.07
C ALA A 178 20.71 19.17 20.83
N ARG A 179 19.50 18.62 20.83
CA ARG A 179 18.91 18.04 19.61
C ARG A 179 18.44 19.18 18.72
N LEU A 180 18.64 19.01 17.42
CA LEU A 180 18.37 20.01 16.40
C LEU A 180 17.08 19.68 15.65
N ASN A 181 16.58 20.66 14.88
CA ASN A 181 15.52 20.50 13.88
C ASN A 181 15.74 21.45 12.69
N ASP A 182 16.97 21.93 12.51
CA ASP A 182 17.36 22.79 11.39
C ASP A 182 17.56 21.97 10.10
N MET A 183 17.49 22.65 8.95
CA MET A 183 17.66 22.08 7.62
C MET A 183 18.77 22.83 6.88
N TRP A 184 19.68 22.08 6.28
CA TRP A 184 20.78 22.62 5.49
C TRP A 184 20.88 21.91 4.15
N THR A 185 21.31 22.63 3.11
CA THR A 185 21.56 22.05 1.79
C THR A 185 22.84 22.55 1.15
N ILE A 186 23.45 21.75 0.29
CA ILE A 186 24.64 22.10 -0.51
C ILE A 186 24.56 21.42 -1.88
N SER A 187 24.99 22.12 -2.93
CA SER A 187 25.12 21.55 -4.27
C SER A 187 26.22 20.49 -4.32
N LEU A 188 25.91 19.33 -4.90
CA LEU A 188 26.90 18.28 -5.18
C LEU A 188 27.51 18.41 -6.58
N ILE A 189 27.02 19.36 -7.37
CA ILE A 189 27.50 19.69 -8.71
C ILE A 189 28.08 21.12 -8.77
N GLY A 190 29.03 21.32 -9.68
CA GLY A 190 29.72 22.60 -9.88
C GLY A 190 30.84 22.87 -8.87
N ASP A 191 31.54 23.99 -9.06
CA ASP A 191 32.72 24.34 -8.26
C ASP A 191 32.37 25.05 -6.94
N SER A 192 31.15 25.62 -6.84
CA SER A 192 30.70 26.34 -5.65
C SER A 192 30.28 25.39 -4.53
N LYS A 193 31.01 25.42 -3.41
CA LYS A 193 30.81 24.57 -2.23
C LYS A 193 30.33 25.37 -1.03
N VAL A 194 29.14 25.95 -1.17
CA VAL A 194 28.51 26.82 -0.16
C VAL A 194 27.30 26.13 0.44
N TRP A 195 27.24 26.11 1.78
CA TRP A 195 26.08 25.60 2.51
C TRP A 195 24.99 26.67 2.61
N GLU A 196 23.75 26.26 2.45
CA GLU A 196 22.55 27.10 2.56
C GLU A 196 21.68 26.59 3.71
N GLU A 197 21.32 27.47 4.65
CA GLU A 197 20.33 27.18 5.68
C GLU A 197 18.93 27.32 5.07
N VAL A 198 18.11 26.28 5.17
CA VAL A 198 16.81 26.22 4.52
C VAL A 198 15.72 26.67 5.50
N PRO A 199 14.97 27.74 5.20
CA PRO A 199 13.81 28.12 6.00
C PRO A 199 12.73 27.06 5.87
N GLN A 200 12.15 26.67 7.02
CA GLN A 200 11.14 25.63 7.12
C GLN A 200 9.81 26.23 7.56
N SER A 201 8.70 25.69 7.04
CA SER A 201 7.34 26.10 7.40
C SER A 201 6.41 24.88 7.49
N GLY A 202 5.19 25.06 8.01
CA GLY A 202 4.23 23.97 8.20
C GLY A 202 4.41 23.18 9.50
N ASP A 203 4.02 21.90 9.48
CA ASP A 203 4.06 20.99 10.63
C ASP A 203 5.48 20.46 10.89
N CYS A 204 6.39 21.36 11.25
CA CYS A 204 7.80 21.01 11.44
C CYS A 204 7.97 19.93 12.52
N PRO A 205 8.77 18.88 12.27
CA PRO A 205 9.07 17.87 13.28
C PRO A 205 9.72 18.50 14.53
N PRO A 206 9.49 17.92 15.72
CA PRO A 206 10.20 18.35 16.93
C PRO A 206 11.70 18.07 16.81
N THR A 207 12.51 18.66 17.71
CA THR A 207 13.95 18.36 17.76
C THR A 207 14.19 16.86 17.95
N CYS A 208 15.04 16.28 17.11
CA CYS A 208 15.20 14.83 17.01
C CYS A 208 16.59 14.40 16.54
N CYS A 209 16.97 13.18 16.89
CA CYS A 209 18.15 12.47 16.38
C CYS A 209 17.87 10.95 16.36
N ASN A 210 18.79 10.14 15.83
CA ASN A 210 18.67 8.67 15.79
C ASN A 210 17.44 8.17 15.02
N PHE A 211 17.08 8.86 13.94
CA PHE A 211 16.02 8.49 13.00
C PHE A 211 16.58 8.33 11.59
N PRO A 212 15.98 7.47 10.75
CA PRO A 212 16.27 7.38 9.33
C PRO A 212 15.47 8.42 8.54
N VAL A 213 15.94 8.74 7.34
CA VAL A 213 15.18 9.49 6.33
C VAL A 213 15.08 8.66 5.06
N ALA A 214 13.97 8.79 4.35
CA ALA A 214 13.78 8.16 3.04
C ALA A 214 13.24 9.20 2.05
N VAL A 215 13.71 9.14 0.81
CA VAL A 215 13.21 10.00 -0.27
C VAL A 215 12.32 9.19 -1.19
N ALA A 216 11.08 9.66 -1.37
CA ALA A 216 10.13 9.09 -2.32
C ALA A 216 9.24 10.21 -2.89
N ARG A 217 8.84 10.11 -4.17
CA ARG A 217 7.90 11.04 -4.82
C ARG A 217 8.24 12.52 -4.58
N ASP A 218 9.47 12.91 -4.88
CA ASP A 218 9.97 14.29 -4.70
C ASP A 218 9.86 14.84 -3.27
N SER A 219 9.79 13.97 -2.26
CA SER A 219 9.63 14.35 -0.86
C SER A 219 10.55 13.55 0.05
N MET A 220 10.94 14.13 1.18
CA MET A 220 11.65 13.43 2.24
C MET A 220 10.69 13.04 3.36
N PHE A 221 10.77 11.80 3.79
CA PHE A 221 9.98 11.26 4.89
C PHE A 221 10.86 11.07 6.12
N VAL A 222 10.33 11.48 7.28
CA VAL A 222 10.96 11.36 8.59
C VAL A 222 9.99 10.65 9.52
N PHE A 223 10.43 9.54 10.12
CA PHE A 223 9.63 8.76 11.04
C PHE A 223 10.33 8.59 12.38
N SER A 224 9.61 8.96 13.45
CA SER A 224 10.03 8.75 14.84
C SER A 224 11.43 9.29 15.18
N GLY A 225 12.19 8.61 16.04
CA GLY A 225 13.50 9.06 16.52
C GLY A 225 13.52 9.52 17.97
N GLN A 226 14.70 9.83 18.48
CA GLN A 226 14.92 10.26 19.85
C GLN A 226 14.81 11.78 19.98
N SER A 227 13.76 12.27 20.64
CA SER A 227 13.53 13.69 20.92
C SER A 227 13.84 14.06 22.38
N GLY A 228 14.14 15.33 22.64
CA GLY A 228 14.40 15.86 23.99
C GLY A 228 13.13 16.25 24.77
N ALA A 229 12.00 16.49 24.09
CA ALA A 229 10.77 16.97 24.72
C ALA A 229 9.62 15.95 24.69
N LYS A 230 9.52 15.10 23.65
CA LYS A 230 8.57 13.97 23.50
C LYS A 230 8.95 13.15 22.26
N ILE A 231 9.19 11.85 22.42
CA ILE A 231 9.37 10.91 21.30
C ILE A 231 7.99 10.72 20.62
N THR A 232 7.92 10.92 19.30
CA THR A 232 6.69 10.76 18.52
C THR A 232 6.77 9.50 17.63
N ASN A 233 5.63 8.93 17.28
CA ASN A 233 5.47 7.94 16.21
C ASN A 233 4.75 8.53 14.99
N SER A 234 4.84 9.86 14.83
CA SER A 234 4.30 10.56 13.66
C SER A 234 5.24 10.38 12.47
N LEU A 235 4.67 10.24 11.29
CA LEU A 235 5.37 10.33 10.01
C LEU A 235 5.25 11.78 9.50
N PHE A 236 6.37 12.39 9.14
CA PHE A 236 6.42 13.72 8.57
C PHE A 236 6.95 13.66 7.14
N GLN A 237 6.38 14.50 6.27
CA GLN A 237 6.78 14.66 4.88
C GLN A 237 7.27 16.09 4.66
N PHE A 238 8.48 16.23 4.12
CA PHE A 238 9.03 17.48 3.65
C PHE A 238 8.95 17.54 2.14
N HIS A 239 8.28 18.57 1.63
CA HIS A 239 8.20 18.86 0.20
C HIS A 239 9.41 19.73 -0.20
N PHE A 240 10.34 19.17 -0.97
CA PHE A 240 11.62 19.84 -1.27
C PHE A 240 11.44 21.16 -2.05
N LYS A 241 10.51 21.19 -3.00
CA LYS A 241 10.29 22.36 -3.88
C LYS A 241 9.67 23.52 -3.09
N GLU A 242 8.67 23.22 -2.26
CA GLU A 242 7.89 24.19 -1.47
C GLU A 242 8.56 24.56 -0.14
N ARG A 243 9.51 23.73 0.33
CA ARG A 243 10.19 23.88 1.64
C ARG A 243 9.19 23.89 2.81
N PHE A 244 8.20 23.03 2.71
CA PHE A 244 7.07 22.93 3.63
C PHE A 244 6.96 21.53 4.23
N TRP A 245 6.67 21.45 5.52
CA TRP A 245 6.43 20.19 6.24
C TRP A 245 4.94 19.93 6.40
N THR A 246 4.56 18.69 6.13
CA THR A 246 3.23 18.16 6.39
C THR A 246 3.35 16.98 7.33
N ARG A 247 2.60 16.98 8.43
CA ARG A 247 2.48 15.79 9.28
C ARG A 247 1.45 14.86 8.66
N ILE A 248 1.86 13.66 8.29
CA ILE A 248 0.95 12.64 7.77
C ILE A 248 -0.05 12.26 8.87
N SER A 249 -1.34 12.37 8.55
CA SER A 249 -2.42 12.21 9.51
C SER A 249 -2.49 10.79 10.09
N THR A 250 -2.96 10.68 11.33
CA THR A 250 -3.30 9.39 11.97
C THR A 250 -4.65 8.83 11.48
N GLU A 251 -5.28 9.46 10.51
CA GLU A 251 -6.54 9.06 9.86
C GLU A 251 -6.48 7.72 9.13
N HIS A 252 -5.31 7.12 8.95
CA HIS A 252 -5.19 5.73 8.48
C HIS A 252 -5.96 4.74 9.37
N ILE A 253 -6.17 5.07 10.66
CA ILE A 253 -7.03 4.31 11.56
C ILE A 253 -8.47 4.24 11.02
N LEU A 254 -8.96 5.29 10.34
CA LEU A 254 -10.29 5.33 9.72
C LEU A 254 -10.43 4.45 8.47
N ARG A 255 -9.36 3.79 8.06
CA ARG A 255 -9.35 2.86 6.92
C ARG A 255 -9.20 1.41 7.39
N GLY A 256 -9.27 1.16 8.70
CA GLY A 256 -9.02 -0.15 9.30
C GLY A 256 -7.55 -0.58 9.26
N ALA A 257 -6.64 0.34 8.96
CA ALA A 257 -5.22 0.06 8.92
C ALA A 257 -4.67 -0.09 10.36
N PRO A 258 -3.68 -0.97 10.59
CA PRO A 258 -2.99 -1.04 11.87
C PRO A 258 -2.42 0.34 12.26
N PRO A 259 -2.28 0.61 13.58
CA PRO A 259 -1.65 1.84 14.05
C PRO A 259 -0.22 1.96 13.50
N PRO A 260 0.33 3.18 13.47
CA PRO A 260 1.71 3.37 13.03
C PRO A 260 2.64 2.62 14.01
N PRO A 261 3.84 2.21 13.55
CA PRO A 261 4.80 1.51 14.39
C PRO A 261 5.00 2.25 15.71
N THR A 262 5.17 1.50 16.79
CA THR A 262 5.50 2.07 18.09
C THR A 262 6.72 2.98 17.99
N ARG A 263 6.72 4.05 18.80
CA ARG A 263 7.79 5.05 18.82
C ARG A 263 9.15 4.36 18.99
N ARG A 264 10.10 4.68 18.12
CA ARG A 264 11.37 3.94 18.02
C ARG A 264 12.52 4.80 17.53
N TYR A 265 13.74 4.40 17.89
CA TYR A 265 14.98 5.02 17.41
C TYR A 265 16.00 3.94 17.02
N GLY A 266 16.96 4.31 16.18
CA GLY A 266 17.94 3.37 15.63
C GLY A 266 17.32 2.29 14.73
N HIS A 267 16.13 2.54 14.19
CA HIS A 267 15.50 1.72 13.16
C HIS A 267 15.99 2.17 11.78
N THR A 268 15.75 1.34 10.77
CA THR A 268 15.95 1.73 9.36
C THR A 268 14.63 2.04 8.69
N MET A 269 14.68 2.94 7.71
CA MET A 269 13.56 3.21 6.81
C MET A 269 14.08 3.32 5.39
N VAL A 270 13.53 2.52 4.47
CA VAL A 270 13.89 2.55 3.05
C VAL A 270 12.65 2.76 2.20
N ALA A 271 12.80 3.45 1.07
CA ALA A 271 11.76 3.57 0.07
C ALA A 271 11.97 2.52 -1.03
N PHE A 272 10.90 1.82 -1.38
CA PHE A 272 10.86 0.95 -2.56
C PHE A 272 9.47 1.00 -3.19
N ASP A 273 9.43 1.24 -4.50
CA ASP A 273 8.20 1.47 -5.27
C ASP A 273 7.29 2.54 -4.61
N ARG A 274 6.07 2.19 -4.21
CA ARG A 274 5.12 3.08 -3.54
C ARG A 274 5.14 2.99 -2.01
N HIS A 275 6.12 2.30 -1.42
CA HIS A 275 6.11 1.98 -0.01
C HIS A 275 7.34 2.52 0.73
N LEU A 276 7.14 2.86 2.01
CA LEU A 276 8.21 3.06 2.98
C LEU A 276 8.25 1.86 3.93
N TYR A 277 9.38 1.17 3.97
CA TYR A 277 9.58 0.01 4.85
C TYR A 277 10.37 0.43 6.08
N VAL A 278 9.83 0.16 7.27
CA VAL A 278 10.43 0.48 8.58
C VAL A 278 10.75 -0.82 9.32
N PHE A 279 12.02 -1.04 9.65
CA PHE A 279 12.48 -2.26 10.29
C PHE A 279 13.23 -2.01 11.60
N GLY A 280 12.89 -2.80 12.62
CA GLY A 280 13.61 -2.90 13.89
C GLY A 280 13.65 -1.59 14.70
N GLY A 281 14.78 -1.35 15.36
CA GLY A 281 14.99 -0.25 16.31
C GLY A 281 14.67 -0.65 17.75
N ALA A 282 14.80 0.31 18.68
CA ALA A 282 14.37 0.14 20.07
C ALA A 282 13.04 0.85 20.29
N ALA A 283 12.03 0.12 20.78
CA ALA A 283 10.69 0.63 21.05
C ALA A 283 10.22 0.18 22.44
N ASP A 284 9.80 1.11 23.30
CA ASP A 284 9.24 0.81 24.63
C ASP A 284 10.04 -0.21 25.46
N SER A 285 11.36 -0.04 25.51
CA SER A 285 12.33 -0.92 26.19
C SER A 285 12.43 -2.34 25.61
N THR A 286 11.88 -2.57 24.42
CA THR A 286 12.01 -3.82 23.66
C THR A 286 12.82 -3.61 22.38
N LEU A 287 13.34 -4.71 21.82
CA LEU A 287 13.97 -4.74 20.50
C LEU A 287 13.06 -5.48 19.52
N PRO A 288 12.09 -4.79 18.90
CA PRO A 288 11.24 -5.41 17.90
C PRO A 288 12.02 -5.87 16.67
N ASN A 289 11.55 -6.95 16.04
CA ASN A 289 11.96 -7.44 14.72
C ASN A 289 10.83 -7.34 13.69
N ASP A 290 9.84 -6.49 13.96
CA ASP A 290 8.72 -6.24 13.06
C ASP A 290 9.17 -5.43 11.83
N LEU A 291 8.55 -5.76 10.69
CA LEU A 291 8.69 -4.99 9.45
C LEU A 291 7.35 -4.32 9.15
N HIS A 292 7.35 -3.00 9.19
CA HIS A 292 6.20 -2.19 8.86
C HIS A 292 6.34 -1.60 7.47
N CYS A 293 5.22 -1.43 6.79
CA CYS A 293 5.15 -0.87 5.45
C CYS A 293 4.09 0.23 5.42
N PHE A 294 4.49 1.44 5.05
CA PHE A 294 3.60 2.57 4.81
C PHE A 294 3.40 2.74 3.30
N ASP A 295 2.17 2.61 2.85
CA ASP A 295 1.77 2.78 1.45
C ASP A 295 1.53 4.26 1.15
N LEU A 296 2.27 4.84 0.20
CA LEU A 296 2.27 6.27 -0.10
C LEU A 296 1.00 6.75 -0.82
N ASP A 297 0.22 5.84 -1.42
CA ASP A 297 -1.02 6.17 -2.14
C ASP A 297 -2.20 6.20 -1.19
N SER A 298 -2.37 5.11 -0.46
CA SER A 298 -3.43 4.95 0.53
C SER A 298 -3.11 5.60 1.87
N GLN A 299 -1.86 6.03 2.09
CA GLN A 299 -1.37 6.57 3.34
C GLN A 299 -1.65 5.65 4.54
N MET A 300 -1.58 4.33 4.33
CA MET A 300 -1.87 3.33 5.36
C MET A 300 -0.62 2.58 5.78
N TRP A 301 -0.54 2.29 7.08
CA TRP A 301 0.43 1.34 7.62
C TRP A 301 -0.08 -0.10 7.46
N SER A 302 0.86 -1.03 7.34
CA SER A 302 0.63 -2.46 7.37
C SER A 302 1.82 -3.14 8.03
N VAL A 303 1.59 -4.25 8.72
CA VAL A 303 2.68 -5.11 9.21
C VAL A 303 2.90 -6.20 8.18
N ILE A 304 4.12 -6.28 7.67
CA ILE A 304 4.47 -7.32 6.70
C ILE A 304 4.60 -8.65 7.44
N GLN A 305 3.87 -9.66 6.96
CA GLN A 305 4.06 -11.06 7.32
C GLN A 305 4.85 -11.73 6.20
N PRO A 306 6.15 -12.02 6.39
CA PRO A 306 6.96 -12.72 5.41
C PRO A 306 6.45 -14.15 5.19
N SER A 307 6.89 -14.78 4.10
CA SER A 307 6.63 -16.20 3.82
C SER A 307 7.11 -17.10 4.97
N ALA A 308 6.45 -18.24 5.18
CA ALA A 308 6.69 -19.13 6.33
C ALA A 308 8.10 -19.75 6.37
N ASP A 309 8.79 -19.80 5.24
CA ASP A 309 10.16 -20.25 5.06
C ASP A 309 11.22 -19.14 5.28
N SER A 310 10.80 -17.92 5.62
CA SER A 310 11.69 -16.77 5.80
C SER A 310 12.62 -16.89 7.00
N GLU A 311 13.90 -16.56 6.79
CA GLU A 311 14.91 -16.43 7.84
C GLU A 311 14.87 -15.01 8.47
N VAL A 312 13.81 -14.73 9.24
CA VAL A 312 13.56 -13.40 9.81
C VAL A 312 14.69 -12.98 10.76
N PRO A 313 15.29 -11.78 10.61
CA PRO A 313 16.33 -11.31 11.51
C PRO A 313 15.84 -11.13 12.95
N SER A 314 16.72 -11.33 13.92
CA SER A 314 16.46 -10.96 15.32
C SER A 314 16.27 -9.45 15.51
N GLY A 315 15.62 -9.07 16.61
CA GLY A 315 15.43 -7.67 17.02
C GLY A 315 16.76 -6.93 17.16
N ARG A 316 16.86 -5.75 16.51
CA ARG A 316 18.13 -5.01 16.40
C ARG A 316 17.93 -3.52 16.26
N LEU A 317 18.85 -2.73 16.82
CA LEU A 317 18.92 -1.27 16.62
C LEU A 317 20.28 -0.82 16.10
N PHE A 318 20.34 0.38 15.53
CA PHE A 318 21.55 0.97 14.92
C PHE A 318 22.20 0.05 13.87
N HIS A 319 21.40 -0.80 13.23
CA HIS A 319 21.71 -1.44 11.97
C HIS A 319 21.51 -0.43 10.84
N ALA A 320 22.03 -0.74 9.65
CA ALA A 320 21.80 0.08 8.47
C ALA A 320 21.26 -0.78 7.33
N ALA A 321 20.52 -0.16 6.42
CA ALA A 321 19.84 -0.82 5.33
C ALA A 321 20.01 -0.04 4.03
N ALA A 322 20.12 -0.76 2.91
CA ALA A 322 20.11 -0.18 1.58
C ALA A 322 19.34 -1.07 0.60
N VAL A 323 18.79 -0.46 -0.45
CA VAL A 323 18.01 -1.16 -1.47
C VAL A 323 18.85 -1.32 -2.74
N ILE A 324 18.91 -2.55 -3.25
CA ILE A 324 19.47 -2.86 -4.57
C ILE A 324 18.37 -3.54 -5.36
N LYS A 325 17.95 -2.92 -6.47
CA LYS A 325 16.87 -3.40 -7.33
C LYS A 325 15.60 -3.66 -6.50
N ASP A 326 15.22 -4.92 -6.38
CA ASP A 326 14.00 -5.46 -5.79
C ASP A 326 14.20 -6.01 -4.36
N ALA A 327 15.36 -5.75 -3.74
CA ALA A 327 15.63 -6.23 -2.40
C ALA A 327 16.29 -5.18 -1.48
N MET A 328 15.93 -5.24 -0.20
CA MET A 328 16.59 -4.52 0.88
C MET A 328 17.64 -5.42 1.54
N TYR A 329 18.83 -4.87 1.77
CA TYR A 329 19.91 -5.51 2.51
C TYR A 329 20.06 -4.82 3.86
N VAL A 330 19.96 -5.59 4.95
CA VAL A 330 20.14 -5.12 6.33
C VAL A 330 21.44 -5.69 6.88
N PHE A 331 22.32 -4.83 7.41
CA PHE A 331 23.60 -5.25 7.96
C PHE A 331 23.83 -4.79 9.40
N GLY A 332 24.38 -5.70 10.19
CA GLY A 332 24.90 -5.46 11.53
C GLY A 332 23.86 -4.95 12.52
N GLY A 333 24.28 -4.00 13.35
CA GLY A 333 23.48 -3.44 14.44
C GLY A 333 23.79 -4.05 15.80
N THR A 334 23.07 -3.57 16.80
CA THR A 334 23.11 -4.04 18.18
C THR A 334 21.90 -4.93 18.44
N ILE A 335 22.15 -6.16 18.89
CA ILE A 335 21.14 -7.12 19.33
C ILE A 335 21.10 -7.18 20.87
N ASP A 336 20.34 -8.13 21.43
CA ASP A 336 20.26 -8.37 22.87
C ASP A 336 21.63 -8.46 23.55
N ASN A 337 21.68 -8.09 24.84
CA ASN A 337 22.90 -8.01 25.63
C ASN A 337 23.97 -7.05 25.05
N ASN A 338 23.53 -6.04 24.28
CA ASN A 338 24.39 -5.01 23.70
C ASN A 338 25.48 -5.58 22.75
N VAL A 339 25.23 -6.75 22.16
CA VAL A 339 26.17 -7.42 21.25
C VAL A 339 26.11 -6.80 19.86
N ARG A 340 27.27 -6.59 19.22
CA ARG A 340 27.34 -6.14 17.83
C ARG A 340 27.23 -7.33 16.89
N SER A 341 26.33 -7.24 15.92
CA SER A 341 26.14 -8.27 14.89
C SER A 341 26.97 -7.92 13.64
N GLY A 342 27.44 -8.96 12.94
CA GLY A 342 28.06 -8.90 11.61
C GLY A 342 27.22 -9.61 10.55
N GLU A 343 25.96 -9.93 10.88
CA GLU A 343 25.03 -10.60 9.98
C GLU A 343 24.54 -9.64 8.89
N ILE A 344 24.30 -10.20 7.70
CA ILE A 344 23.61 -9.56 6.60
C ILE A 344 22.36 -10.37 6.24
N TYR A 345 21.26 -9.66 6.02
CA TYR A 345 19.99 -10.25 5.59
C TYR A 345 19.52 -9.57 4.31
N ARG A 346 18.99 -10.36 3.38
CA ARG A 346 18.33 -9.89 2.16
C ARG A 346 16.83 -10.07 2.33
N PHE A 347 16.09 -8.97 2.22
CA PHE A 347 14.64 -8.95 2.17
C PHE A 347 14.18 -8.71 0.74
N GLN A 348 13.52 -9.71 0.15
CA GLN A 348 12.88 -9.60 -1.15
C GLN A 348 11.58 -8.78 -1.00
N PHE A 349 11.46 -7.69 -1.76
CA PHE A 349 10.19 -6.99 -1.85
C PHE A 349 9.21 -7.77 -2.72
N SER A 350 7.94 -7.81 -2.30
CA SER A 350 6.87 -8.24 -3.19
C SER A 350 6.66 -7.16 -4.25
N CYS A 351 6.57 -7.58 -5.50
CA CYS A 351 6.27 -6.71 -6.64
C CYS A 351 4.82 -6.91 -7.14
N TYR A 352 3.98 -7.52 -6.30
CA TYR A 352 2.62 -7.88 -6.66
C TYR A 352 1.72 -6.65 -6.83
N PRO A 353 1.06 -6.45 -7.99
CA PRO A 353 0.23 -5.27 -8.23
C PRO A 353 -0.95 -5.18 -7.25
N LYS A 354 -1.24 -3.97 -6.75
CA LYS A 354 -2.34 -3.72 -5.78
C LYS A 354 -3.71 -3.98 -6.38
N CYS A 355 -4.67 -4.40 -5.56
CA CYS A 355 -6.07 -4.39 -5.95
C CYS A 355 -6.57 -2.96 -6.09
N THR A 356 -7.06 -2.58 -7.27
CA THR A 356 -7.56 -1.21 -7.55
C THR A 356 -9.05 -1.05 -7.29
N LEU A 357 -9.70 -2.01 -6.63
CA LEU A 357 -11.16 -2.07 -6.48
C LEU A 357 -11.73 -0.78 -5.89
N HIS A 358 -11.15 -0.32 -4.78
CA HIS A 358 -11.58 0.89 -4.08
C HIS A 358 -11.32 2.15 -4.91
N GLU A 359 -10.17 2.25 -5.56
CA GLU A 359 -9.81 3.40 -6.39
C GLU A 359 -10.69 3.50 -7.64
N ASP A 360 -11.00 2.38 -8.26
CA ASP A 360 -11.78 2.32 -9.49
C ASP A 360 -13.26 2.66 -9.22
N PHE A 361 -13.85 2.14 -8.15
CA PHE A 361 -15.19 2.55 -7.72
C PHE A 361 -15.23 4.00 -7.21
N GLY A 362 -14.18 4.46 -6.52
CA GLY A 362 -14.04 5.87 -6.16
C GLY A 362 -14.03 6.80 -7.38
N ARG A 363 -13.27 6.43 -8.42
CA ARG A 363 -13.22 7.16 -9.70
C ARG A 363 -14.60 7.22 -10.39
N LEU A 364 -15.34 6.11 -10.36
CA LEU A 364 -16.70 6.08 -10.88
C LEU A 364 -17.61 7.08 -10.16
N LEU A 365 -17.57 7.13 -8.82
CA LEU A 365 -18.33 8.10 -8.04
C LEU A 365 -17.95 9.55 -8.38
N GLU A 366 -16.65 9.85 -8.51
CA GLU A 366 -16.17 11.19 -8.86
C GLU A 366 -16.57 11.62 -10.27
N SER A 367 -16.56 10.68 -11.22
CA SER A 367 -16.98 10.94 -12.61
C SER A 367 -18.49 11.11 -12.79
N GLN A 368 -19.29 10.59 -11.85
CA GLN A 368 -20.77 10.53 -11.90
C GLN A 368 -21.36 9.87 -13.16
N GLN A 369 -20.57 9.06 -13.86
CA GLN A 369 -21.00 8.40 -15.09
C GLN A 369 -21.83 7.17 -14.78
N PHE A 370 -22.90 6.96 -15.54
CA PHE A 370 -23.85 5.85 -15.35
C PHE A 370 -24.68 5.91 -14.06
N CYS A 371 -24.76 7.08 -13.40
CA CYS A 371 -25.68 7.27 -12.27
C CYS A 371 -27.12 6.94 -12.68
N ASP A 372 -27.80 6.13 -11.87
CA ASP A 372 -29.16 5.63 -12.09
C ASP A 372 -30.12 6.01 -10.95
N VAL A 373 -29.63 6.75 -9.95
CA VAL A 373 -30.42 7.32 -8.84
C VAL A 373 -29.91 8.70 -8.43
N GLU A 374 -30.84 9.57 -8.08
CA GLU A 374 -30.59 10.88 -7.46
C GLU A 374 -31.13 10.90 -6.03
N PHE A 375 -30.29 11.27 -5.08
CA PHE A 375 -30.69 11.52 -3.70
C PHE A 375 -30.99 13.01 -3.51
N LEU A 376 -32.18 13.32 -3.01
CA LEU A 376 -32.60 14.65 -2.62
C LEU A 376 -32.36 14.80 -1.12
N VAL A 377 -31.27 15.49 -0.74
CA VAL A 377 -30.73 15.46 0.62
C VAL A 377 -30.94 16.79 1.34
N GLY A 378 -31.42 16.71 2.58
CA GLY A 378 -31.68 17.85 3.44
C GLY A 378 -32.96 18.61 3.09
N MET A 379 -33.20 19.71 3.81
CA MET A 379 -34.39 20.56 3.63
C MET A 379 -34.36 21.33 2.29
N GLU A 380 -33.17 21.61 1.78
CA GLU A 380 -32.95 22.28 0.49
C GLU A 380 -33.02 21.30 -0.70
N GLU A 381 -33.27 20.01 -0.45
CA GLU A 381 -33.34 18.94 -1.46
C GLU A 381 -32.13 18.94 -2.42
N LYS A 382 -30.90 19.10 -1.90
CA LYS A 382 -29.68 19.07 -2.71
C LYS A 382 -29.60 17.74 -3.47
N CYS A 383 -29.49 17.81 -4.80
CA CYS A 383 -29.35 16.64 -5.66
C CYS A 383 -27.94 16.07 -5.57
N ILE A 384 -27.84 14.79 -5.19
CA ILE A 384 -26.59 14.04 -5.15
C ILE A 384 -26.78 12.76 -5.97
N PRO A 385 -26.17 12.66 -7.17
CA PRO A 385 -26.29 11.49 -8.04
C PRO A 385 -25.44 10.33 -7.50
N ALA A 386 -25.92 9.11 -7.71
CA ALA A 386 -25.24 7.88 -7.29
C ALA A 386 -25.70 6.68 -8.13
N HIS A 387 -25.17 5.50 -7.76
CA HIS A 387 -25.44 4.23 -8.41
C HIS A 387 -26.17 3.28 -7.45
N ILE A 388 -27.32 2.76 -7.87
CA ILE A 388 -28.16 1.84 -7.10
C ILE A 388 -27.36 0.59 -6.73
N ALA A 389 -26.54 0.05 -7.63
CA ALA A 389 -25.73 -1.14 -7.38
C ALA A 389 -24.90 -1.02 -6.10
N PHE A 390 -24.13 0.07 -5.96
CA PHE A 390 -23.27 0.30 -4.80
C PHE A 390 -24.07 0.64 -3.55
N VAL A 391 -25.02 1.58 -3.65
CA VAL A 391 -25.79 2.02 -2.48
C VAL A 391 -26.62 0.89 -1.89
N SER A 392 -27.24 0.08 -2.75
CA SER A 392 -28.03 -1.06 -2.31
C SER A 392 -27.15 -2.21 -1.82
N ALA A 393 -25.97 -2.44 -2.39
CA ALA A 393 -25.03 -3.44 -1.87
C ALA A 393 -24.61 -3.13 -0.43
N ARG A 394 -24.25 -1.87 -0.16
CA ARG A 394 -23.60 -1.45 1.09
C ARG A 394 -24.54 -1.03 2.22
N SER A 395 -25.81 -0.78 1.95
CA SER A 395 -26.80 -0.42 2.98
C SER A 395 -28.15 -1.08 2.72
N THR A 396 -28.54 -1.95 3.65
CA THR A 396 -29.86 -2.60 3.64
C THR A 396 -30.99 -1.59 3.81
N TRP A 397 -30.76 -0.51 4.58
CA TRP A 397 -31.73 0.56 4.76
C TRP A 397 -31.93 1.39 3.48
N LEU A 398 -30.83 1.82 2.83
CA LEU A 398 -30.92 2.58 1.57
C LEU A 398 -31.48 1.71 0.45
N ARG A 399 -31.14 0.42 0.41
CA ARG A 399 -31.77 -0.57 -0.47
C ARG A 399 -33.30 -0.55 -0.32
N GLY A 400 -33.81 -0.57 0.91
CA GLY A 400 -35.25 -0.49 1.18
C GLY A 400 -35.88 0.81 0.69
N LYS A 401 -35.18 1.95 0.84
CA LYS A 401 -35.63 3.25 0.31
C LYS A 401 -35.69 3.28 -1.22
N ILE A 402 -34.69 2.73 -1.88
CA ILE A 402 -34.65 2.60 -3.34
C ILE A 402 -35.80 1.72 -3.82
N ARG A 403 -36.06 0.58 -3.17
CA ARG A 403 -37.17 -0.32 -3.50
C ARG A 403 -38.51 0.42 -3.43
N HIS A 404 -38.78 1.10 -2.32
CA HIS A 404 -40.00 1.89 -2.16
C HIS A 404 -40.13 3.02 -3.19
N ALA A 405 -39.02 3.67 -3.57
CA ALA A 405 -39.04 4.70 -4.61
C ALA A 405 -39.37 4.11 -6.00
N ARG A 406 -38.81 2.94 -6.33
CA ARG A 406 -39.11 2.21 -7.58
C ARG A 406 -40.58 1.78 -7.63
N ASP A 407 -41.12 1.24 -6.54
CA ASP A 407 -42.53 0.83 -6.46
C ASP A 407 -43.46 2.03 -6.68
N LYS A 408 -43.18 3.17 -6.03
CA LYS A 408 -43.95 4.40 -6.21
C LYS A 408 -43.86 4.96 -7.62
N GLN A 409 -42.71 4.85 -8.29
CA GLN A 409 -42.56 5.27 -9.68
C GLN A 409 -43.37 4.37 -10.62
N ARG A 410 -43.37 3.05 -10.36
CA ARG A 410 -44.16 2.07 -11.10
C ARG A 410 -45.66 2.30 -10.93
N ASP A 411 -46.14 2.56 -9.71
CA ASP A 411 -47.55 2.85 -9.44
C ASP A 411 -48.02 4.13 -10.17
N LYS A 412 -47.19 5.17 -10.20
CA LYS A 412 -47.47 6.39 -10.97
C LYS A 412 -47.54 6.13 -12.47
N GLN A 413 -46.67 5.27 -13.00
CA GLN A 413 -46.71 4.88 -14.42
C GLN A 413 -48.01 4.12 -14.74
N LEU A 414 -48.43 3.19 -13.87
CA LEU A 414 -49.67 2.43 -14.04
C LEU A 414 -50.92 3.32 -13.97
N LEU A 415 -50.94 4.31 -13.08
CA LEU A 415 -52.04 5.30 -12.98
C LEU A 415 -52.13 6.18 -14.23
N ASN A 416 -51.00 6.63 -14.77
CA ASN A 416 -50.95 7.45 -15.99
C ASN A 416 -51.34 6.68 -17.27
N PHE A 417 -51.21 5.35 -17.31
CA PHE A 417 -51.69 4.54 -18.43
C PHE A 417 -53.22 4.50 -18.55
N SER A 418 -53.95 4.90 -17.50
CA SER A 418 -55.41 4.95 -17.50
C SER A 418 -55.99 6.27 -18.05
N GLU A 419 -55.17 7.32 -18.19
CA GLU A 419 -55.56 8.61 -18.75
C GLU A 419 -54.73 8.96 -19.99
N SER A 420 -55.26 8.58 -21.16
CA SER A 420 -54.92 9.04 -22.51
C SER A 420 -53.58 8.62 -23.16
N GLN A 421 -53.71 8.04 -24.35
CA GLN A 421 -52.67 8.03 -25.37
C GLN A 421 -52.42 9.46 -25.87
N ARG A 422 -51.22 10.01 -25.63
CA ARG A 422 -50.46 10.90 -26.53
C ARG A 422 -49.10 11.23 -25.90
N ASP A 423 -48.09 11.34 -26.75
CA ASP A 423 -46.67 11.67 -26.50
C ASP A 423 -45.76 10.54 -25.99
N LYS A 424 -45.28 9.75 -26.96
CA LYS A 424 -44.08 8.92 -26.84
C LYS A 424 -42.83 9.80 -26.96
N SER A 425 -42.47 10.49 -25.89
CA SER A 425 -41.11 10.93 -25.62
C SER A 425 -40.83 10.86 -24.12
N PHE A 426 -41.06 9.68 -23.51
CA PHE A 426 -40.66 9.45 -22.13
C PHE A 426 -39.15 9.22 -22.10
N SER A 427 -38.39 10.30 -21.93
CA SER A 427 -37.05 10.17 -21.36
C SER A 427 -37.21 9.47 -20.01
N GLN A 428 -36.47 8.39 -19.80
CA GLN A 428 -36.54 7.57 -18.60
C GLN A 428 -36.06 8.45 -17.42
N GLN A 429 -36.99 9.06 -16.69
CA GLN A 429 -36.67 9.92 -15.54
C GLN A 429 -35.88 9.12 -14.51
N MET A 430 -34.72 9.65 -14.11
CA MET A 430 -33.84 9.08 -13.09
C MET A 430 -34.60 8.89 -11.78
N LEU A 431 -34.34 7.78 -11.08
CA LEU A 431 -35.03 7.45 -9.83
C LEU A 431 -34.65 8.47 -8.75
N GLN A 432 -35.63 9.06 -8.06
CA GLN A 432 -35.37 10.03 -6.98
C GLN A 432 -35.69 9.45 -5.60
N VAL A 433 -34.75 9.58 -4.66
CA VAL A 433 -34.88 9.12 -3.27
C VAL A 433 -34.72 10.30 -2.32
N LYS A 434 -35.70 10.55 -1.44
CA LYS A 434 -35.67 11.69 -0.51
C LYS A 434 -35.08 11.33 0.86
N LEU A 435 -34.09 12.11 1.31
CA LEU A 435 -33.42 12.00 2.61
C LEU A 435 -33.48 13.34 3.36
N LYS A 436 -34.65 13.66 3.94
CA LYS A 436 -34.93 14.98 4.54
C LYS A 436 -34.09 15.30 5.78
N ASP A 437 -33.75 14.28 6.58
CA ASP A 437 -33.07 14.46 7.86
C ASP A 437 -31.54 14.40 7.75
N ALA A 438 -31.02 14.16 6.54
CA ALA A 438 -29.59 14.01 6.27
C ALA A 438 -28.93 15.34 5.92
N VAL A 439 -27.72 15.54 6.42
CA VAL A 439 -26.88 16.70 6.07
C VAL A 439 -26.16 16.38 4.76
N PRO A 440 -26.20 17.24 3.73
CA PRO A 440 -25.60 16.94 2.43
C PRO A 440 -24.10 16.60 2.48
N GLU A 441 -23.30 17.40 3.21
CA GLU A 441 -21.85 17.14 3.35
C GLU A 441 -21.58 15.79 4.04
N ALA A 442 -22.38 15.41 5.03
CA ALA A 442 -22.24 14.12 5.70
C ALA A 442 -22.63 12.96 4.78
N PHE A 443 -23.68 13.13 3.96
CA PHE A 443 -24.10 12.10 3.00
C PHE A 443 -23.06 11.88 1.88
N GLU A 444 -22.38 12.93 1.42
CA GLU A 444 -21.26 12.80 0.47
C GLU A 444 -20.10 11.95 1.04
N LEU A 445 -19.79 12.10 2.33
CA LEU A 445 -18.80 11.25 3.01
C LEU A 445 -19.29 9.81 3.16
N VAL A 446 -20.58 9.60 3.46
CA VAL A 446 -21.18 8.25 3.48
C VAL A 446 -21.12 7.60 2.10
N LEU A 447 -21.39 8.36 1.02
CA LEU A 447 -21.23 7.84 -0.34
C LEU A 447 -19.77 7.51 -0.63
N THR A 448 -18.82 8.35 -0.23
CA THR A 448 -17.40 8.03 -0.39
C THR A 448 -17.06 6.70 0.29
N TYR A 449 -17.56 6.47 1.50
CA TYR A 449 -17.42 5.19 2.20
C TYR A 449 -18.05 4.01 1.45
N ILE A 450 -19.27 4.18 0.92
CA ILE A 450 -19.98 3.13 0.15
C ILE A 450 -19.10 2.61 -1.01
N TYR A 451 -18.36 3.49 -1.69
CA TYR A 451 -17.56 3.09 -2.86
C TYR A 451 -16.14 2.67 -2.52
N THR A 452 -15.60 3.13 -1.38
CA THR A 452 -14.16 3.04 -1.12
C THR A 452 -13.77 2.41 0.22
N ASP A 453 -14.72 2.09 1.11
CA ASP A 453 -14.47 1.70 2.50
C ASP A 453 -13.72 2.73 3.36
N CYS A 454 -13.52 3.94 2.82
CA CYS A 454 -12.73 4.99 3.44
C CYS A 454 -13.55 6.26 3.61
N ILE A 455 -13.23 7.04 4.64
CA ILE A 455 -13.72 8.41 4.83
C ILE A 455 -12.52 9.33 5.00
N ASP A 456 -12.58 10.47 4.33
CA ASP A 456 -11.64 11.58 4.49
C ASP A 456 -12.43 12.88 4.71
N PRO A 457 -12.62 13.31 5.97
CA PRO A 457 -13.34 14.53 6.27
C PRO A 457 -12.48 15.80 6.05
N THR A 458 -11.21 15.65 5.65
CA THR A 458 -10.21 16.72 5.56
C THR A 458 -9.81 17.09 4.13
N LYS A 459 -10.34 16.38 3.11
CA LYS A 459 -10.10 16.58 1.66
C LYS A 459 -10.21 18.04 1.14
N LYS A 460 -10.72 18.98 1.95
CA LYS A 460 -10.75 20.45 1.69
C LYS A 460 -9.70 21.25 2.50
N ASN A 461 -8.57 20.65 2.89
CA ASN A 461 -7.51 21.25 3.72
C ASN A 461 -8.00 21.80 5.07
N ALA A 462 -9.00 21.16 5.66
CA ALA A 462 -9.50 21.54 6.97
C ALA A 462 -8.63 20.91 8.07
N ASP A 463 -8.34 21.65 9.15
CA ASP A 463 -7.72 21.09 10.34
C ASP A 463 -8.55 19.89 10.84
N PRO A 464 -7.99 18.66 10.90
CA PRO A 464 -8.71 17.46 11.31
C PRO A 464 -9.34 17.59 12.71
N MET A 465 -8.70 18.40 13.56
CA MET A 465 -9.10 18.65 14.95
C MET A 465 -10.08 19.81 15.09
N SER A 466 -10.45 20.45 13.97
CA SER A 466 -11.36 21.58 13.97
C SER A 466 -12.76 21.18 14.42
N THR A 467 -13.44 22.10 15.11
CA THR A 467 -14.81 21.89 15.56
C THR A 467 -15.75 21.54 14.40
N LYS A 468 -15.53 22.13 13.21
CA LYS A 468 -16.34 21.84 12.02
C LYS A 468 -16.23 20.36 11.59
N VAL A 469 -15.01 19.83 11.54
CA VAL A 469 -14.76 18.44 11.14
C VAL A 469 -15.32 17.46 12.18
N VAL A 470 -15.17 17.76 13.48
CA VAL A 470 -15.76 16.95 14.55
C VAL A 470 -17.29 16.89 14.43
N LEU A 471 -17.95 18.04 14.21
CA LEU A 471 -19.41 18.08 14.03
C LEU A 471 -19.86 17.31 12.78
N LEU A 472 -19.15 17.46 11.66
CA LEU A 472 -19.42 16.71 10.43
C LEU A 472 -19.34 15.19 10.67
N MET A 473 -18.30 14.73 11.38
CA MET A 473 -18.14 13.30 11.69
C MET A 473 -19.20 12.77 12.67
N MET A 474 -19.74 13.61 13.54
CA MET A 474 -20.91 13.24 14.36
C MET A 474 -22.18 13.06 13.52
N ASP A 475 -22.37 13.89 12.48
CA ASP A 475 -23.47 13.73 11.52
C ASP A 475 -23.30 12.46 10.68
N VAL A 476 -22.08 12.15 10.25
CA VAL A 476 -21.75 10.89 9.55
C VAL A 476 -22.03 9.69 10.46
N TYR A 477 -21.62 9.72 11.74
CA TYR A 477 -21.94 8.67 12.72
C TYR A 477 -23.45 8.44 12.83
N ARG A 478 -24.23 9.53 12.94
CA ARG A 478 -25.70 9.44 13.00
C ARG A 478 -26.30 8.79 11.74
N LEU A 479 -25.81 9.16 10.55
CA LEU A 479 -26.24 8.53 9.30
C LEU A 479 -25.82 7.06 9.22
N ALA A 480 -24.64 6.70 9.71
CA ALA A 480 -24.15 5.32 9.72
C ALA A 480 -25.09 4.41 10.54
N VAL A 481 -25.49 4.85 11.73
CA VAL A 481 -26.46 4.14 12.58
C VAL A 481 -27.81 4.01 11.86
N GLN A 482 -28.30 5.09 11.25
CA GLN A 482 -29.56 5.10 10.52
C GLN A 482 -29.54 4.16 9.31
N PHE A 483 -28.42 4.12 8.58
CA PHE A 483 -28.26 3.33 7.36
C PHE A 483 -27.81 1.89 7.63
N HIS A 484 -27.65 1.51 8.90
CA HIS A 484 -27.22 0.19 9.36
C HIS A 484 -25.81 -0.18 8.88
N MET A 485 -24.87 0.77 8.95
CA MET A 485 -23.50 0.62 8.46
C MET A 485 -22.51 0.48 9.63
N ARG A 486 -22.47 -0.71 10.25
CA ARG A 486 -21.71 -0.96 11.49
C ARG A 486 -20.22 -0.62 11.42
N ARG A 487 -19.55 -0.98 10.32
CA ARG A 487 -18.13 -0.66 10.14
C ARG A 487 -17.90 0.85 10.08
N LEU A 488 -18.76 1.57 9.38
CA LEU A 488 -18.71 3.04 9.35
C LEU A 488 -18.94 3.65 10.73
N GLU A 489 -19.87 3.12 11.54
CA GLU A 489 -20.07 3.55 12.93
C GLU A 489 -18.77 3.46 13.74
N GLN A 490 -18.05 2.34 13.63
CA GLN A 490 -16.76 2.10 14.30
C GLN A 490 -15.70 3.12 13.88
N LEU A 491 -15.56 3.35 12.57
CA LEU A 491 -14.58 4.30 12.04
C LEU A 491 -14.88 5.71 12.56
N CYS A 492 -16.14 6.14 12.55
CA CYS A 492 -16.53 7.42 13.10
C CYS A 492 -16.22 7.54 14.60
N VAL A 493 -16.47 6.49 15.39
CA VAL A 493 -16.11 6.47 16.82
C VAL A 493 -14.61 6.63 17.01
N GLN A 494 -13.80 5.81 16.34
CA GLN A 494 -12.34 5.88 16.43
C GLN A 494 -11.81 7.27 16.02
N TYR A 495 -12.40 7.87 14.99
CA TYR A 495 -12.07 9.24 14.61
C TYR A 495 -12.34 10.22 15.75
N LEU A 496 -13.58 10.24 16.24
CA LEU A 496 -14.03 11.20 17.24
C LEU A 496 -13.25 11.06 18.54
N GLU A 497 -12.91 9.83 18.95
CA GLU A 497 -12.07 9.59 20.13
C GLU A 497 -10.66 10.19 19.99
N SER A 498 -10.09 10.14 18.78
CA SER A 498 -8.77 10.72 18.49
C SER A 498 -8.83 12.25 18.26
N ALA A 499 -9.96 12.76 17.75
CA ALA A 499 -10.10 14.14 17.31
C ALA A 499 -10.60 15.10 18.41
N ILE A 500 -11.39 14.57 19.36
CA ILE A 500 -11.93 15.37 20.46
C ILE A 500 -10.80 15.76 21.43
N ASN A 501 -10.70 17.06 21.67
CA ASN A 501 -9.68 17.66 22.53
C ASN A 501 -10.28 18.82 23.34
N HIS A 502 -9.43 19.45 24.17
CA HIS A 502 -9.85 20.52 25.08
C HIS A 502 -10.50 21.74 24.40
N ARG A 503 -10.28 21.96 23.09
CA ARG A 503 -10.83 23.10 22.34
C ARG A 503 -12.22 22.84 21.77
N ASN A 504 -12.56 21.59 21.44
CA ASN A 504 -13.78 21.25 20.72
C ASN A 504 -14.78 20.40 21.55
N VAL A 505 -14.35 19.84 22.70
CA VAL A 505 -15.14 18.88 23.49
C VAL A 505 -16.48 19.42 24.00
N LEU A 506 -16.58 20.71 24.34
CA LEU A 506 -17.83 21.30 24.84
C LEU A 506 -18.90 21.39 23.74
N VAL A 507 -18.49 21.80 22.54
CA VAL A 507 -19.36 21.87 21.37
C VAL A 507 -19.78 20.46 20.95
N ALA A 508 -18.84 19.50 20.96
CA ALA A 508 -19.14 18.10 20.71
C ALA A 508 -20.14 17.52 21.73
N LEU A 509 -19.99 17.82 23.03
CA LEU A 509 -20.93 17.39 24.07
C LEU A 509 -22.35 17.93 23.84
N GLN A 510 -22.46 19.22 23.54
CA GLN A 510 -23.76 19.85 23.30
C GLN A 510 -24.45 19.27 22.07
N ASN A 511 -23.70 19.08 20.97
CA ASN A 511 -24.24 18.45 19.77
C ASN A 511 -24.63 16.99 20.01
N ALA A 512 -23.83 16.22 20.76
CA ALA A 512 -24.13 14.83 21.10
C ALA A 512 -25.43 14.73 21.90
N SER A 513 -25.67 15.66 22.83
CA SER A 513 -26.93 15.74 23.57
C SER A 513 -28.12 16.11 22.68
N GLY A 514 -27.95 17.02 21.72
CA GLY A 514 -29.01 17.41 20.78
C GLY A 514 -29.39 16.30 19.81
N LEU A 515 -28.39 15.59 19.29
CA LEU A 515 -28.55 14.47 18.36
C LEU A 515 -28.86 13.12 19.05
N LYS A 516 -28.92 13.09 20.40
CA LYS A 516 -29.14 11.89 21.22
C LYS A 516 -28.10 10.78 20.97
N LEU A 517 -26.83 11.19 20.83
CA LEU A 517 -25.68 10.29 20.65
C LEU A 517 -25.08 9.95 22.01
N ASP A 518 -25.74 9.06 22.75
CA ASP A 518 -25.41 8.77 24.16
C ASP A 518 -23.94 8.34 24.37
N PHE A 519 -23.40 7.52 23.46
CA PHE A 519 -22.02 7.07 23.53
C PHE A 519 -21.01 8.23 23.45
N ILE A 520 -21.17 9.11 22.45
CA ILE A 520 -20.28 10.27 22.26
C ILE A 520 -20.45 11.26 23.41
N LYS A 521 -21.69 11.47 23.88
CA LYS A 521 -21.98 12.30 25.05
C LYS A 521 -21.19 11.81 26.27
N GLU A 522 -21.21 10.52 26.53
CA GLU A 522 -20.49 9.88 27.63
C GLU A 522 -18.96 9.96 27.47
N PHE A 523 -18.45 9.76 26.26
CA PHE A 523 -17.02 9.96 25.96
C PHE A 523 -16.57 11.40 26.27
N CYS A 524 -17.32 12.40 25.81
CA CYS A 524 -17.05 13.80 26.10
C CYS A 524 -17.06 14.09 27.60
N LEU A 525 -18.06 13.60 28.34
CA LEU A 525 -18.14 13.77 29.80
C LEU A 525 -16.92 13.15 30.50
N LYS A 526 -16.51 11.92 30.13
CA LYS A 526 -15.31 11.27 30.66
C LYS A 526 -14.04 12.07 30.35
N PHE A 527 -13.92 12.61 29.13
CA PHE A 527 -12.77 13.43 28.74
C PHE A 527 -12.68 14.72 29.56
N ILE A 528 -13.81 15.40 29.78
CA ILE A 528 -13.87 16.66 30.52
C ILE A 528 -13.46 16.46 31.99
N VAL A 529 -13.91 15.39 32.65
CA VAL A 529 -13.67 15.19 34.10
C VAL A 529 -12.27 14.69 34.46
N LYS A 530 -11.43 14.33 33.47
CA LYS A 530 -10.03 13.93 33.70
C LYS A 530 -9.26 15.07 34.40
N GLU A 531 -8.35 14.72 35.32
CA GLU A 531 -7.63 15.70 36.15
C GLU A 531 -6.85 16.73 35.32
N ASN A 532 -6.23 16.31 34.22
CA ASN A 532 -5.38 17.16 33.39
C ASN A 532 -6.15 18.11 32.45
N THR A 533 -7.46 17.93 32.30
CA THR A 533 -8.31 18.67 31.34
C THR A 533 -9.40 19.50 32.03
N TYR A 534 -9.97 19.02 33.13
CA TYR A 534 -11.13 19.63 33.79
C TYR A 534 -10.96 21.12 34.08
N ASN A 535 -9.90 21.52 34.78
CA ASN A 535 -9.67 22.92 35.14
C ASN A 535 -9.51 23.82 33.92
N LYS A 536 -8.91 23.31 32.83
CA LYS A 536 -8.73 24.07 31.59
C LYS A 536 -10.06 24.33 30.88
N ILE A 537 -10.97 23.37 30.95
CA ILE A 537 -12.26 23.42 30.25
C ILE A 537 -13.27 24.26 31.04
N VAL A 538 -13.39 24.05 32.35
CA VAL A 538 -14.38 24.79 33.17
C VAL A 538 -14.04 26.28 33.29
N MET A 539 -12.75 26.64 33.22
CA MET A 539 -12.29 28.04 33.21
C MET A 539 -12.31 28.69 31.82
N SER A 540 -12.79 27.98 30.79
CA SER A 540 -12.86 28.49 29.42
C SER A 540 -14.12 29.34 29.20
N LYS A 541 -14.05 30.30 28.26
CA LYS A 541 -15.22 31.14 27.92
C LYS A 541 -16.33 30.32 27.26
N GLU A 542 -15.94 29.27 26.56
CA GLU A 542 -16.83 28.35 25.87
C GLU A 542 -17.73 27.58 26.84
N PHE A 543 -17.29 27.39 28.09
CA PHE A 543 -18.10 26.76 29.13
C PHE A 543 -19.29 27.63 29.56
N GLU A 544 -19.17 28.95 29.50
CA GLU A 544 -20.27 29.88 29.83
C GLU A 544 -21.44 29.78 28.84
N LEU A 545 -21.18 29.29 27.62
CA LEU A 545 -22.15 29.20 26.53
C LEU A 545 -22.93 27.88 26.52
N ILE A 546 -22.52 26.88 27.31
CA ILE A 546 -23.16 25.56 27.30
C ILE A 546 -24.51 25.60 28.04
N ALA A 547 -25.45 24.77 27.61
CA ALA A 547 -26.77 24.69 28.25
C ALA A 547 -26.66 24.30 29.73
N GLN A 548 -27.43 24.98 30.59
CA GLN A 548 -27.43 24.76 32.05
C GLN A 548 -27.58 23.29 32.49
N PRO A 549 -28.43 22.45 31.86
CA PRO A 549 -28.51 21.04 32.21
C PRO A 549 -27.19 20.29 32.04
N LEU A 550 -26.41 20.60 31.00
CA LEU A 550 -25.12 19.97 30.73
C LEU A 550 -24.04 20.44 31.69
N MET A 551 -24.05 21.72 32.12
CA MET A 551 -23.15 22.21 33.17
C MET A 551 -23.33 21.42 34.46
N VAL A 552 -24.59 21.26 34.90
CA VAL A 552 -24.92 20.51 36.11
C VAL A 552 -24.47 19.05 35.98
N GLU A 553 -24.65 18.44 34.80
CA GLU A 553 -24.22 17.07 34.53
C GLU A 553 -22.69 16.91 34.64
N ILE A 554 -21.90 17.82 34.06
CA ILE A 554 -20.44 17.82 34.15
C ILE A 554 -19.97 17.93 35.62
N ILE A 555 -20.53 18.88 36.37
CA ILE A 555 -20.15 19.12 37.77
C ILE A 555 -20.49 17.90 38.64
N ARG A 556 -21.69 17.33 38.47
CA ARG A 556 -22.10 16.11 39.19
C ARG A 556 -21.18 14.93 38.87
N ARG A 557 -20.78 14.77 37.61
CA ARG A 557 -19.88 13.70 37.16
C ARG A 557 -18.48 13.82 37.77
N LYS A 558 -18.00 15.04 38.02
CA LYS A 558 -16.72 15.28 38.72
C LYS A 558 -16.80 14.99 40.22
N GLN A 559 -17.92 15.33 40.86
CA GLN A 559 -18.15 15.13 42.29
C GLN A 559 -18.41 13.66 42.65
N ALA A 560 -19.08 12.92 41.77
CA ALA A 560 -19.36 11.49 41.91
C ALA A 560 -19.00 10.77 40.60
N PRO A 561 -17.75 10.27 40.46
CA PRO A 561 -17.35 9.48 39.30
C PRO A 561 -18.25 8.25 39.20
N SER A 562 -18.96 8.08 38.07
CA SER A 562 -19.88 6.95 37.91
C SER A 562 -19.10 5.63 37.90
N VAL A 563 -19.45 4.69 38.79
CA VAL A 563 -18.95 3.31 38.80
C VAL A 563 -19.62 2.43 37.73
N ARG A 564 -20.59 2.98 36.97
CA ARG A 564 -21.28 2.24 35.89
C ARG A 564 -20.27 1.87 34.80
N LEU A 565 -19.92 0.58 34.75
CA LEU A 565 -19.42 -0.08 33.56
C LEU A 565 -20.51 0.04 32.49
N LEU A 566 -20.41 1.07 31.65
CA LEU A 566 -21.12 1.06 30.38
C LEU A 566 -20.48 -0.07 29.56
N LEU A 567 -21.35 -0.87 28.94
CA LEU A 567 -20.97 -1.68 27.79
C LEU A 567 -20.24 -0.72 26.84
N GLU A 568 -18.92 -0.84 26.73
CA GLU A 568 -18.25 -0.41 25.51
C GLU A 568 -19.08 -0.98 24.36
N PRO A 569 -19.26 -0.24 23.24
CA PRO A 569 -19.90 -0.84 22.08
C PRO A 569 -19.12 -2.11 21.77
N HIS A 570 -19.69 -3.25 22.16
CA HIS A 570 -19.15 -4.56 21.87
C HIS A 570 -19.42 -4.73 20.39
N PHE A 571 -18.45 -4.27 19.63
CA PHE A 571 -18.33 -4.54 18.22
C PHE A 571 -17.92 -6.01 18.08
N ASP A 572 -18.85 -6.92 18.42
CA ASP A 572 -18.64 -8.38 18.34
C ASP A 572 -18.33 -8.83 16.90
N SER A 573 -18.58 -7.96 15.91
CA SER A 573 -18.22 -8.10 14.50
C SER A 573 -17.80 -6.75 13.92
N ALA A 574 -16.66 -6.69 13.23
CA ALA A 574 -16.08 -5.50 12.59
C ALA A 574 -16.89 -4.94 11.39
N GLY A 575 -18.15 -5.37 11.22
CA GLY A 575 -18.94 -5.16 10.01
C GLY A 575 -18.35 -5.87 8.79
N SER A 576 -18.93 -5.63 7.61
CA SER A 576 -18.46 -6.18 6.34
C SER A 576 -17.58 -5.19 5.57
N THR A 577 -16.65 -5.72 4.76
CA THR A 577 -15.87 -4.92 3.80
C THR A 577 -16.66 -4.69 2.50
N LEU A 578 -16.19 -3.76 1.68
CA LEU A 578 -16.67 -3.56 0.30
C LEU A 578 -16.66 -4.86 -0.50
N GLU A 579 -15.57 -5.63 -0.43
CA GLU A 579 -15.46 -6.92 -1.13
C GLU A 579 -16.52 -7.91 -0.67
N GLN A 580 -16.71 -8.06 0.65
CA GLN A 580 -17.70 -8.98 1.22
C GLN A 580 -19.13 -8.60 0.84
N ASP A 581 -19.45 -7.30 0.90
CA ASP A 581 -20.78 -6.81 0.51
C ASP A 581 -21.04 -7.02 -0.99
N MET A 582 -20.03 -6.75 -1.84
CA MET A 582 -20.13 -6.92 -3.29
C MET A 582 -20.17 -8.39 -3.72
N GLU A 583 -19.46 -9.27 -3.02
CA GLU A 583 -19.56 -10.73 -3.16
C GLU A 583 -20.99 -11.20 -2.88
N GLN A 584 -21.54 -10.85 -1.71
CA GLN A 584 -22.92 -11.18 -1.35
C GLN A 584 -23.94 -10.59 -2.34
N TYR A 585 -23.65 -9.39 -2.87
CA TYR A 585 -24.50 -8.72 -3.84
C TYR A 585 -24.52 -9.45 -5.19
N LEU A 586 -23.37 -9.91 -5.69
CA LEU A 586 -23.29 -10.70 -6.92
C LEU A 586 -24.04 -12.04 -6.78
N VAL A 587 -23.85 -12.73 -5.66
CA VAL A 587 -24.39 -14.09 -5.46
C VAL A 587 -25.89 -14.08 -5.15
N SER A 588 -26.36 -13.13 -4.34
CA SER A 588 -27.71 -13.16 -3.77
C SER A 588 -28.51 -11.88 -4.02
N SER A 589 -28.13 -10.80 -3.35
CA SER A 589 -29.06 -9.69 -3.10
C SER A 589 -29.13 -8.64 -4.21
N GLY A 590 -28.22 -8.66 -5.18
CA GLY A 590 -28.20 -7.73 -6.30
C GLY A 590 -29.11 -8.12 -7.47
N LYS A 591 -29.63 -9.35 -7.52
CA LYS A 591 -30.40 -9.84 -8.67
C LYS A 591 -31.62 -8.97 -9.02
N GLU A 592 -32.25 -8.32 -8.03
CA GLU A 592 -33.40 -7.42 -8.24
C GLU A 592 -33.02 -6.06 -8.90
N PHE A 593 -31.73 -5.72 -8.92
CA PHE A 593 -31.20 -4.45 -9.43
C PHE A 593 -30.37 -4.60 -10.70
N CYS A 594 -30.22 -5.82 -11.24
CA CYS A 594 -29.53 -6.06 -12.50
C CYS A 594 -30.21 -5.29 -13.65
N ASP A 595 -29.41 -4.51 -14.38
CA ASP A 595 -29.85 -3.59 -15.43
C ASP A 595 -29.28 -3.97 -16.81
N ILE A 596 -28.52 -5.06 -16.87
CA ILE A 596 -27.97 -5.62 -18.11
C ILE A 596 -27.95 -7.16 -18.08
N VAL A 597 -28.14 -7.76 -19.26
CA VAL A 597 -27.96 -9.21 -19.49
C VAL A 597 -26.84 -9.42 -20.50
N LEU A 598 -25.77 -10.08 -20.06
CA LEU A 598 -24.65 -10.50 -20.87
C LEU A 598 -24.95 -11.89 -21.45
N VAL A 599 -24.86 -12.07 -22.77
CA VAL A 599 -25.17 -13.36 -23.43
C VAL A 599 -23.86 -14.01 -23.87
N LEU A 600 -23.57 -15.19 -23.32
CA LEU A 600 -22.38 -16.01 -23.60
C LEU A 600 -22.81 -17.32 -24.25
N ASP A 601 -22.55 -17.50 -25.53
CA ASP A 601 -22.95 -18.71 -26.27
C ASP A 601 -24.42 -19.13 -26.04
N GLY A 602 -25.33 -18.15 -26.04
CA GLY A 602 -26.75 -18.36 -25.77
C GLY A 602 -27.14 -18.41 -24.28
N HIS A 603 -26.19 -18.46 -23.34
CA HIS A 603 -26.44 -18.41 -21.90
C HIS A 603 -26.56 -16.96 -21.38
N PRO A 604 -27.70 -16.56 -20.79
CA PRO A 604 -27.87 -15.23 -20.23
C PRO A 604 -27.27 -15.13 -18.81
N VAL A 605 -26.47 -14.09 -18.58
CA VAL A 605 -25.85 -13.74 -17.30
C VAL A 605 -26.27 -12.32 -16.91
N GLN A 606 -26.94 -12.17 -15.77
CA GLN A 606 -27.37 -10.86 -15.27
C GLN A 606 -26.24 -10.13 -14.55
N ALA A 607 -26.11 -8.83 -14.78
CA ALA A 607 -25.06 -8.01 -14.17
C ALA A 607 -25.53 -6.55 -13.94
N HIS A 608 -24.62 -5.72 -13.40
CA HIS A 608 -24.84 -4.30 -13.12
C HIS A 608 -23.91 -3.43 -13.96
N LYS A 609 -24.45 -2.54 -14.80
CA LYS A 609 -23.66 -1.67 -15.70
C LYS A 609 -22.63 -0.84 -14.95
N ALA A 610 -23.04 -0.21 -13.85
CA ALA A 610 -22.17 0.63 -13.04
C ALA A 610 -20.93 -0.13 -12.52
N VAL A 611 -21.11 -1.38 -12.06
CA VAL A 611 -20.01 -2.20 -11.52
C VAL A 611 -19.06 -2.62 -12.65
N LEU A 612 -19.60 -3.03 -13.80
CA LEU A 612 -18.81 -3.40 -14.97
C LEU A 612 -18.01 -2.21 -15.50
N ALA A 613 -18.67 -1.08 -15.75
CA ALA A 613 -18.03 0.13 -16.28
C ALA A 613 -17.00 0.72 -15.31
N GLY A 614 -17.26 0.66 -14.01
CA GLY A 614 -16.31 1.16 -13.00
C GLY A 614 -14.98 0.42 -12.99
N ARG A 615 -14.93 -0.83 -13.45
CA ARG A 615 -13.76 -1.71 -13.34
C ARG A 615 -13.12 -2.09 -14.67
N CYS A 616 -13.82 -1.86 -15.77
CA CYS A 616 -13.45 -2.38 -17.08
C CYS A 616 -13.77 -1.31 -18.14
N SER A 617 -12.72 -0.74 -18.72
CA SER A 617 -12.85 0.34 -19.70
C SER A 617 -13.50 -0.14 -21.00
N TYR A 618 -13.40 -1.43 -21.33
CA TYR A 618 -14.15 -2.02 -22.44
C TYR A 618 -15.66 -1.90 -22.24
N PHE A 619 -16.17 -2.27 -21.06
CA PHE A 619 -17.59 -2.14 -20.74
C PHE A 619 -18.01 -0.67 -20.67
N GLU A 620 -17.16 0.19 -20.09
CA GLU A 620 -17.37 1.65 -20.08
C GLU A 620 -17.55 2.22 -21.49
N ALA A 621 -16.63 1.93 -22.40
CA ALA A 621 -16.68 2.39 -23.79
C ALA A 621 -17.90 1.83 -24.52
N MET A 622 -18.17 0.53 -24.36
CA MET A 622 -19.30 -0.14 -24.98
C MET A 622 -20.64 0.49 -24.55
N PHE A 623 -20.85 0.75 -23.26
CA PHE A 623 -22.10 1.35 -22.78
C PHE A 623 -22.28 2.81 -23.21
N ARG A 624 -21.20 3.54 -23.50
CA ARG A 624 -21.28 4.90 -24.05
C ARG A 624 -21.57 4.92 -25.55
N SER A 625 -20.94 4.03 -26.29
CA SER A 625 -20.93 4.08 -27.75
C SER A 625 -22.04 3.23 -28.38
N PHE A 626 -22.39 2.09 -27.77
CA PHE A 626 -23.29 1.11 -28.38
C PHE A 626 -24.07 0.32 -27.32
N MET A 627 -25.19 0.89 -26.85
CA MET A 627 -26.12 0.20 -25.93
C MET A 627 -27.34 -0.33 -26.71
N PRO A 628 -27.56 -1.66 -26.75
CA PRO A 628 -28.77 -2.23 -27.35
C PRO A 628 -30.04 -1.85 -26.61
N ASP A 629 -31.13 -1.56 -27.33
CA ASP A 629 -32.43 -1.12 -26.78
C ASP A 629 -33.03 -2.08 -25.75
N ASN A 630 -32.70 -3.38 -25.85
CA ASN A 630 -33.19 -4.44 -24.98
C ASN A 630 -32.28 -4.71 -23.75
N ASN A 631 -31.23 -3.90 -23.55
CA ASN A 631 -30.19 -4.11 -22.53
C ASN A 631 -29.56 -5.51 -22.54
N ARG A 632 -29.51 -6.16 -23.71
CA ARG A 632 -28.85 -7.47 -23.91
C ARG A 632 -27.61 -7.29 -24.76
N VAL A 633 -26.47 -7.73 -24.26
CA VAL A 633 -25.19 -7.62 -24.96
C VAL A 633 -24.56 -9.00 -25.09
N THR A 634 -24.24 -9.40 -26.32
CA THR A 634 -23.47 -10.63 -26.57
C THR A 634 -22.00 -10.37 -26.27
N ILE A 635 -21.39 -11.21 -25.43
CA ILE A 635 -19.99 -11.06 -25.03
C ILE A 635 -19.09 -12.02 -25.81
N THR A 636 -18.03 -11.46 -26.39
CA THR A 636 -16.94 -12.17 -27.07
C THR A 636 -15.61 -11.64 -26.55
N ILE A 637 -14.57 -12.50 -26.48
CA ILE A 637 -13.20 -12.11 -26.13
C ILE A 637 -12.33 -12.40 -27.35
N GLY A 638 -12.06 -11.38 -28.17
CA GLY A 638 -11.44 -11.58 -29.48
C GLY A 638 -12.29 -12.51 -30.36
N GLU A 639 -11.67 -13.55 -30.91
CA GLU A 639 -12.36 -14.59 -31.70
C GLU A 639 -12.87 -15.78 -30.84
N THR A 640 -12.61 -15.78 -29.53
CA THR A 640 -12.93 -16.91 -28.65
C THR A 640 -14.06 -16.59 -27.69
N VAL A 641 -14.94 -17.57 -27.45
CA VAL A 641 -15.95 -17.49 -26.38
C VAL A 641 -15.39 -18.16 -25.13
N PRO A 642 -15.25 -17.42 -24.00
CA PRO A 642 -14.80 -18.00 -22.74
C PRO A 642 -15.81 -19.03 -22.23
N SER A 643 -15.33 -20.00 -21.44
CA SER A 643 -16.25 -20.88 -20.74
C SER A 643 -17.09 -20.07 -19.74
N LEU A 644 -18.32 -20.54 -19.45
CA LEU A 644 -19.18 -19.90 -18.45
C LEU A 644 -18.49 -19.82 -17.08
N GLN A 645 -17.68 -20.83 -16.74
CA GLN A 645 -16.94 -20.87 -15.49
C GLN A 645 -15.86 -19.78 -15.44
N SER A 646 -15.03 -19.67 -16.49
CA SER A 646 -13.97 -18.66 -16.57
C SER A 646 -14.54 -17.24 -16.59
N PHE A 647 -15.69 -17.03 -17.26
CA PHE A 647 -16.38 -15.75 -17.25
C PHE A 647 -16.98 -15.41 -15.87
N ASN A 648 -17.53 -16.39 -15.16
CA ASN A 648 -17.95 -16.17 -13.78
C ASN A 648 -16.76 -15.76 -12.90
N THR A 649 -15.59 -16.39 -13.08
CA THR A 649 -14.34 -15.97 -12.40
C THR A 649 -13.95 -14.53 -12.74
N LEU A 650 -14.08 -14.11 -13.99
CA LEU A 650 -13.88 -12.71 -14.39
C LEU A 650 -14.84 -11.76 -13.66
N LEU A 651 -16.12 -12.11 -13.54
CA LEU A 651 -17.12 -11.30 -12.82
C LEU A 651 -16.78 -11.19 -11.33
N LYS A 652 -16.30 -12.25 -10.70
CA LYS A 652 -15.85 -12.22 -9.30
C LYS A 652 -14.70 -11.23 -9.11
N TYR A 653 -13.72 -11.22 -10.02
CA TYR A 653 -12.64 -10.24 -10.02
C TYR A 653 -13.14 -8.80 -10.22
N ILE A 654 -14.10 -8.60 -11.12
CA ILE A 654 -14.71 -7.28 -11.37
C ILE A 654 -15.46 -6.78 -10.13
N TYR A 655 -16.31 -7.61 -9.51
CA TYR A 655 -17.18 -7.18 -8.42
C TYR A 655 -16.46 -7.00 -7.09
N TYR A 656 -15.54 -7.90 -6.73
CA TYR A 656 -14.92 -7.91 -5.40
C TYR A 656 -13.44 -8.32 -5.41
N GLY A 657 -12.79 -8.37 -6.59
CA GLY A 657 -11.34 -8.57 -6.70
C GLY A 657 -10.85 -9.97 -6.37
N GLU A 658 -11.73 -10.99 -6.31
CA GLU A 658 -11.32 -12.38 -6.10
C GLU A 658 -10.48 -12.86 -7.28
N VAL A 659 -9.36 -13.48 -6.94
CA VAL A 659 -8.42 -14.05 -7.90
C VAL A 659 -8.29 -15.56 -7.74
N ASN A 660 -8.79 -16.15 -6.65
CA ASN A 660 -8.70 -17.59 -6.47
C ASN A 660 -9.50 -18.34 -7.55
N MET A 661 -8.80 -19.10 -8.39
CA MET A 661 -9.39 -19.76 -9.54
C MET A 661 -8.61 -21.03 -9.92
N PRO A 662 -9.23 -21.99 -10.59
CA PRO A 662 -8.53 -23.13 -11.17
C PRO A 662 -7.47 -22.70 -12.21
N PRO A 663 -6.35 -23.44 -12.35
CA PRO A 663 -5.30 -23.12 -13.33
C PRO A 663 -5.80 -23.03 -14.79
N GLU A 664 -6.79 -23.84 -15.17
CA GLU A 664 -7.42 -23.77 -16.49
C GLU A 664 -8.13 -22.43 -16.75
N ASP A 665 -8.78 -21.85 -15.73
CA ASP A 665 -9.42 -20.54 -15.83
C ASP A 665 -8.37 -19.42 -15.90
N SER A 666 -7.23 -19.58 -15.20
CA SER A 666 -6.13 -18.61 -15.25
C SER A 666 -5.57 -18.44 -16.64
N LEU A 667 -5.54 -19.48 -17.47
CA LEU A 667 -5.04 -19.37 -18.83
C LEU A 667 -5.95 -18.49 -19.70
N TYR A 668 -7.28 -18.68 -19.61
CA TYR A 668 -8.26 -17.81 -20.28
C TYR A 668 -8.20 -16.37 -19.77
N LEU A 669 -8.02 -16.18 -18.46
CA LEU A 669 -8.00 -14.86 -17.84
C LEU A 669 -6.64 -14.16 -17.95
N PHE A 670 -5.60 -14.86 -18.36
CA PHE A 670 -4.27 -14.29 -18.57
C PHE A 670 -4.28 -13.20 -19.65
N SER A 671 -5.07 -13.38 -20.72
CA SER A 671 -5.22 -12.39 -21.79
C SER A 671 -6.31 -11.35 -21.51
N ALA A 672 -7.18 -11.57 -20.51
CA ALA A 672 -8.32 -10.72 -20.21
C ALA A 672 -7.96 -9.23 -19.98
N PRO A 673 -6.83 -8.87 -19.32
CA PRO A 673 -6.48 -7.47 -19.10
C PRO A 673 -6.26 -6.66 -20.38
N TYR A 674 -5.79 -7.27 -21.47
CA TYR A 674 -5.62 -6.59 -22.75
C TYR A 674 -6.95 -6.22 -23.41
N PHE A 675 -7.95 -7.09 -23.27
CA PHE A 675 -9.26 -6.89 -23.89
C PHE A 675 -10.20 -6.04 -23.04
N TYR A 676 -10.23 -6.29 -21.73
CA TYR A 676 -11.16 -5.63 -20.82
C TYR A 676 -10.61 -4.30 -20.28
N GLY A 677 -9.32 -4.02 -20.46
CA GLY A 677 -8.73 -2.74 -20.08
C GLY A 677 -8.82 -2.47 -18.58
N PHE A 678 -8.35 -3.43 -17.77
CA PHE A 678 -8.23 -3.24 -16.32
C PHE A 678 -7.19 -2.16 -16.00
N THR A 679 -7.37 -1.45 -14.87
CA THR A 679 -6.48 -0.37 -14.43
C THR A 679 -5.01 -0.81 -14.23
N ASN A 680 -4.78 -2.08 -13.90
CA ASN A 680 -3.44 -2.66 -13.79
C ASN A 680 -3.41 -4.17 -14.12
N ASN A 681 -2.19 -4.73 -14.16
CA ASN A 681 -1.94 -6.13 -14.53
C ASN A 681 -2.09 -7.12 -13.36
N ARG A 682 -2.84 -6.78 -12.29
CA ARG A 682 -2.99 -7.66 -11.11
C ARG A 682 -3.57 -9.03 -11.48
N LEU A 683 -4.62 -9.05 -12.30
CA LEU A 683 -5.25 -10.31 -12.73
C LEU A 683 -4.24 -11.18 -13.51
N GLN A 684 -3.47 -10.57 -14.41
CA GLN A 684 -2.45 -11.26 -15.20
C GLN A 684 -1.36 -11.87 -14.31
N ALA A 685 -0.86 -11.10 -13.33
CA ALA A 685 0.16 -11.56 -12.38
C ALA A 685 -0.34 -12.76 -11.56
N PHE A 686 -1.60 -12.74 -11.11
CA PHE A 686 -2.19 -13.89 -10.42
C PHE A 686 -2.28 -15.12 -11.33
N CYS A 687 -2.78 -14.92 -12.56
CA CYS A 687 -2.96 -16.00 -13.52
C CYS A 687 -1.63 -16.70 -13.78
N LYS A 688 -0.54 -15.94 -13.97
CA LYS A 688 0.81 -16.49 -14.11
C LYS A 688 1.23 -17.32 -12.90
N GLN A 689 1.12 -16.76 -11.70
CA GLN A 689 1.50 -17.46 -10.47
C GLN A 689 0.73 -18.78 -10.31
N ASN A 690 -0.57 -18.75 -10.56
CA ASN A 690 -1.42 -19.93 -10.45
C ASN A 690 -1.00 -21.02 -11.46
N LEU A 691 -0.61 -20.62 -12.67
CA LEU A 691 -0.08 -21.52 -13.69
C LEU A 691 1.30 -22.09 -13.31
N GLU A 692 2.17 -21.30 -12.68
CA GLU A 692 3.50 -21.79 -12.26
C GLU A 692 3.44 -22.73 -11.06
N MET A 693 2.53 -22.49 -10.11
CA MET A 693 2.50 -23.20 -8.83
C MET A 693 1.54 -24.38 -8.80
N ASN A 694 0.45 -24.34 -9.57
CA ASN A 694 -0.67 -25.28 -9.42
C ASN A 694 -0.93 -26.16 -10.66
N VAL A 695 -0.05 -26.12 -11.67
CA VAL A 695 -0.09 -27.07 -12.79
C VAL A 695 0.52 -28.40 -12.32
N THR A 696 -0.27 -29.47 -12.43
CA THR A 696 0.07 -30.81 -11.97
C THR A 696 -0.33 -31.85 -13.01
N PHE A 697 0.13 -33.09 -12.86
CA PHE A 697 -0.28 -34.17 -13.78
C PHE A 697 -1.81 -34.44 -13.77
N GLU A 698 -2.56 -33.98 -12.76
CA GLU A 698 -4.02 -34.18 -12.67
C GLU A 698 -4.82 -33.20 -13.53
N ASN A 699 -4.32 -31.97 -13.70
CA ASN A 699 -5.00 -30.90 -14.46
C ASN A 699 -4.32 -30.58 -15.81
N VAL A 700 -3.13 -31.12 -16.09
CA VAL A 700 -2.34 -30.84 -17.31
C VAL A 700 -3.11 -31.05 -18.63
N ILE A 701 -4.04 -32.00 -18.69
CA ILE A 701 -4.87 -32.22 -19.89
C ILE A 701 -5.76 -30.99 -20.18
N GLN A 702 -6.35 -30.41 -19.14
CA GLN A 702 -7.22 -29.24 -19.27
C GLN A 702 -6.42 -28.00 -19.64
N ILE A 703 -5.19 -27.90 -19.11
CA ILE A 703 -4.23 -26.85 -19.46
C ILE A 703 -3.83 -26.96 -20.93
N LEU A 704 -3.58 -28.16 -21.43
CA LEU A 704 -3.26 -28.38 -22.84
C LEU A 704 -4.40 -27.94 -23.75
N GLU A 705 -5.64 -28.36 -23.46
CA GLU A 705 -6.83 -27.95 -24.21
C GLU A 705 -7.03 -26.43 -24.20
N ALA A 706 -6.88 -25.81 -23.03
CA ALA A 706 -7.00 -24.36 -22.89
C ALA A 706 -5.88 -23.62 -23.63
N ALA A 707 -4.63 -24.08 -23.53
CA ALA A 707 -3.46 -23.47 -24.17
C ALA A 707 -3.58 -23.49 -25.69
N ASP A 708 -4.07 -24.59 -26.25
CA ASP A 708 -4.34 -24.73 -27.67
C ASP A 708 -5.47 -23.78 -28.11
N LYS A 709 -6.58 -23.74 -27.36
CA LYS A 709 -7.72 -22.87 -27.68
C LYS A 709 -7.36 -21.38 -27.71
N ILE A 710 -6.45 -20.93 -26.83
CA ILE A 710 -6.01 -19.52 -26.77
C ILE A 710 -4.68 -19.26 -27.50
N GLN A 711 -4.12 -20.26 -28.19
CA GLN A 711 -2.84 -20.16 -28.91
C GLN A 711 -1.65 -19.73 -28.04
N ALA A 712 -1.59 -20.22 -26.79
CA ALA A 712 -0.47 -20.01 -25.87
C ALA A 712 0.61 -21.10 -26.04
N LEU A 713 1.50 -20.91 -27.02
CA LEU A 713 2.49 -21.92 -27.45
C LEU A 713 3.43 -22.36 -26.32
N ASP A 714 3.92 -21.43 -25.50
CA ASP A 714 4.85 -21.75 -24.39
C ASP A 714 4.21 -22.69 -23.37
N MET A 715 2.95 -22.42 -23.01
CA MET A 715 2.19 -23.24 -22.07
C MET A 715 1.80 -24.58 -22.68
N LYS A 716 1.45 -24.60 -23.98
CA LYS A 716 1.21 -25.84 -24.72
C LYS A 716 2.44 -26.75 -24.68
N LYS A 717 3.63 -26.19 -24.96
CA LYS A 717 4.90 -26.93 -24.90
C LYS A 717 5.21 -27.42 -23.48
N HIS A 718 5.02 -26.58 -22.47
CA HIS A 718 5.21 -26.98 -21.06
C HIS A 718 4.27 -28.12 -20.65
N ALA A 719 2.99 -28.03 -21.01
CA ALA A 719 2.00 -29.07 -20.74
C ALA A 719 2.35 -30.38 -21.45
N LEU A 720 2.75 -30.35 -22.72
CA LEU A 720 3.20 -31.53 -23.46
C LEU A 720 4.40 -32.21 -22.78
N ASN A 721 5.43 -31.44 -22.39
CA ASN A 721 6.59 -31.97 -21.66
C ASN A 721 6.19 -32.65 -20.35
N MET A 722 5.28 -32.05 -19.57
CA MET A 722 4.77 -32.66 -18.34
C MET A 722 3.96 -33.94 -18.60
N ILE A 723 3.13 -33.96 -19.64
CA ILE A 723 2.36 -35.14 -20.05
C ILE A 723 3.30 -36.27 -20.40
N VAL A 724 4.34 -35.98 -21.18
CA VAL A 724 5.35 -36.94 -21.62
C VAL A 724 6.10 -37.55 -20.42
N HIS A 725 6.65 -36.71 -19.52
CA HIS A 725 7.34 -37.16 -18.30
C HIS A 725 6.44 -37.97 -17.33
N HIS A 726 5.13 -37.73 -17.34
CA HIS A 726 4.17 -38.41 -16.46
C HIS A 726 3.14 -39.27 -17.21
N PHE A 727 3.47 -39.71 -18.43
CA PHE A 727 2.51 -40.28 -19.38
C PHE A 727 1.73 -41.46 -18.80
N SER A 728 2.40 -42.35 -18.07
CA SER A 728 1.77 -43.53 -17.45
C SER A 728 0.63 -43.20 -16.48
N LYS A 729 0.70 -42.04 -15.81
CA LYS A 729 -0.35 -41.53 -14.92
C LYS A 729 -1.42 -40.78 -15.71
N VAL A 730 -0.99 -39.89 -16.61
CA VAL A 730 -1.89 -39.02 -17.39
C VAL A 730 -2.78 -39.82 -18.34
N ALA A 731 -2.25 -40.83 -19.03
CA ALA A 731 -3.01 -41.66 -19.97
C ALA A 731 -4.15 -42.47 -19.32
N ARG A 732 -4.11 -42.64 -17.99
CA ARG A 732 -5.17 -43.31 -17.21
C ARG A 732 -6.28 -42.36 -16.77
N LEU A 733 -6.12 -41.04 -16.95
CA LEU A 733 -7.12 -40.06 -16.58
C LEU A 733 -8.35 -40.18 -17.51
N PRO A 734 -9.58 -40.07 -16.98
CA PRO A 734 -10.80 -40.17 -17.79
C PRO A 734 -10.85 -39.17 -18.94
N ARG A 735 -10.36 -37.93 -18.72
CA ARG A 735 -10.34 -36.86 -19.72
C ARG A 735 -9.40 -37.13 -20.89
N PHE A 736 -8.38 -37.97 -20.74
CA PHE A 736 -7.46 -38.28 -21.84
C PHE A 736 -8.18 -38.87 -23.05
N ARG A 737 -9.26 -39.61 -22.81
CA ARG A 737 -10.10 -40.21 -23.87
C ARG A 737 -11.01 -39.21 -24.60
N LEU A 738 -11.13 -37.99 -24.08
CA LEU A 738 -12.00 -36.94 -24.61
C LEU A 738 -11.23 -35.91 -25.46
N LEU A 739 -9.90 -36.04 -25.54
CA LEU A 739 -9.06 -35.14 -26.32
C LEU A 739 -9.40 -35.16 -27.81
N SER A 740 -9.24 -34.00 -28.46
CA SER A 740 -9.36 -33.90 -29.90
C SER A 740 -8.28 -34.75 -30.59
N ARG A 741 -8.56 -35.14 -31.84
CA ARG A 741 -7.59 -35.89 -32.65
C ARG A 741 -6.27 -35.14 -32.78
N ASP A 742 -6.33 -33.83 -32.98
CA ASP A 742 -5.15 -33.00 -33.20
C ASP A 742 -4.27 -32.93 -31.94
N LEU A 743 -4.86 -32.75 -30.76
CA LEU A 743 -4.12 -32.76 -29.49
C LEU A 743 -3.52 -34.14 -29.16
N LEU A 744 -4.20 -35.23 -29.54
CA LEU A 744 -3.65 -36.57 -29.40
C LEU A 744 -2.43 -36.79 -30.31
N LEU A 745 -2.44 -36.24 -31.53
CA LEU A 745 -1.29 -36.29 -32.43
C LEU A 745 -0.12 -35.49 -31.86
N ASP A 746 -0.37 -34.27 -31.36
CA ASP A 746 0.67 -33.45 -30.71
C ASP A 746 1.35 -34.18 -29.53
N ILE A 747 0.58 -34.91 -28.73
CA ILE A 747 1.11 -35.73 -27.62
C ILE A 747 1.96 -36.89 -28.16
N LEU A 748 1.51 -37.58 -29.21
CA LEU A 748 2.24 -38.69 -29.81
C LEU A 748 3.55 -38.24 -30.45
N ASP A 749 3.54 -37.11 -31.15
CA ASP A 749 4.73 -36.51 -31.73
C ASP A 749 5.72 -36.12 -30.63
N SER A 750 5.25 -35.49 -29.55
CA SER A 750 6.09 -35.13 -28.39
C SER A 750 6.69 -36.35 -27.68
N LEU A 751 5.94 -37.46 -27.59
CA LEU A 751 6.45 -38.73 -27.06
C LEU A 751 7.52 -39.35 -27.97
N ALA A 752 7.32 -39.28 -29.29
CA ALA A 752 8.29 -39.79 -30.25
C ALA A 752 9.62 -39.02 -30.18
N ASP A 753 9.54 -37.69 -30.02
CA ASP A 753 10.71 -36.82 -29.84
C ASP A 753 11.49 -37.18 -28.57
N GLU A 754 10.84 -37.33 -27.41
CA GLU A 754 11.52 -37.73 -26.16
C GLU A 754 12.17 -39.12 -26.27
N MET A 755 11.50 -40.07 -26.93
CA MET A 755 12.04 -41.40 -27.18
C MET A 755 13.28 -41.38 -28.09
N SER A 756 13.33 -40.44 -29.04
CA SER A 756 14.49 -40.25 -29.92
C SER A 756 15.68 -39.65 -29.17
N ASP A 757 15.44 -38.66 -28.30
CA ASP A 757 16.46 -38.03 -27.46
C ASP A 757 17.02 -38.97 -26.38
N SER A 758 16.17 -39.80 -25.78
CA SER A 758 16.57 -40.84 -24.82
C SER A 758 17.47 -41.91 -25.46
N LYS A 759 17.16 -42.30 -26.71
CA LYS A 759 18.02 -43.20 -27.51
C LYS A 759 19.38 -42.57 -27.84
N LEU A 760 19.41 -41.31 -28.25
CA LEU A 760 20.67 -40.57 -28.48
C LEU A 760 21.54 -40.50 -27.23
N CYS A 761 20.94 -40.32 -26.05
CA CYS A 761 21.68 -40.32 -24.77
C CYS A 761 22.17 -41.72 -24.34
N GLN A 762 21.40 -42.78 -24.63
CA GLN A 762 21.83 -44.18 -24.41
C GLN A 762 22.94 -44.60 -25.39
N ASP A 763 22.89 -44.15 -26.63
CA ASP A 763 23.93 -44.41 -27.63
C ASP A 763 25.23 -43.67 -27.26
N MET A 764 25.15 -42.40 -26.82
CA MET A 764 26.32 -41.64 -26.34
C MET A 764 26.98 -42.24 -25.09
N SER A 765 26.18 -42.75 -24.14
CA SER A 765 26.68 -43.41 -22.92
C SER A 765 27.18 -44.85 -23.13
N SER A 766 26.77 -45.51 -24.21
CA SER A 766 27.33 -46.81 -24.60
C SER A 766 28.62 -46.68 -25.42
N THR A 767 28.83 -45.57 -26.15
CA THR A 767 30.12 -45.26 -26.78
C THR A 767 31.24 -44.92 -25.78
N SER A 768 30.94 -44.42 -24.58
CA SER A 768 31.96 -44.08 -23.57
C SER A 768 32.49 -45.30 -22.79
N ILE A 769 31.92 -46.50 -22.97
CA ILE A 769 32.36 -47.73 -22.29
C ILE A 769 33.30 -48.59 -23.19
N CYS A 770 33.49 -48.24 -24.47
CA CYS A 770 34.29 -49.03 -25.42
C CYS A 770 35.67 -48.44 -25.80
N THR A 771 36.32 -47.64 -24.93
CA THR A 771 37.66 -47.07 -25.24
C THR A 771 38.77 -47.40 -24.26
N ASP A 772 38.67 -48.49 -23.50
CA ASP A 772 39.83 -49.07 -22.79
C ASP A 772 39.87 -50.59 -22.99
N THR A 773 40.56 -51.05 -24.04
CA THR A 773 41.34 -52.30 -24.08
C THR A 773 41.99 -52.46 -25.45
N SER A 774 43.21 -51.93 -25.59
CA SER A 774 44.33 -52.56 -26.31
C SER A 774 45.62 -51.81 -26.06
#